data_AF-A0AAW2V0D7-F1
#
_entry.id   AF-A0AAW2V0D7-F1
#
_cell.length_a   1.000
_cell.length_b   1.000
_cell.length_c   1.000
_cell.angle_alpha   90.00
_cell.angle_beta   90.00
_cell.angle_gamma   90.00
#
_symmetry.space_group_name_H-M   'P 1'
#
loop_
_entity.id
_entity.type
_entity.pdbx_description
1 polymer ?
#
loop_
_entity_poly.entity_id
_entity_poly.type
_entity_poly.pdbx_seq_one_letter_code
_entity_poly.pdbx_strand_id
1 'polypeptide(L)'
;MLLQAMLLCIEGKVEKVPPELQKARLMLEETFSVLPLDGLVEAAPHVNQLYCISAFEESCQLGDSQGKPFQSLLNTYIQAMWFPCSQAHQDCSLWLKLLRVYQNTLPNSHVTLELSKNLVILARKQRNLMLAARLNNYLKGHATLCSDESFRDYFVSSLEYQDILLMRVENKLEDAYKNIWSFLYPVMVSSETAACNPYDSVLKAKACLKLSNWLRGDCLGENLEGIVLEMQADFNKSRTSSSGKEPPTFHDDNQRSKSEVSLIVEELVGTVRKLSTLLCPMMGKSWILYASWCYTQARASLSSKRSHEGGDYNNLITECAHSENDLKSLLHQIVNVIETAAGAPGLEDCSSNSLSAALSSQLQQCLVSANITLAETKVVSLVTDLIDVWWSLRRRRVSLFGQAAQAFISYLSCSSLKSFDGQLTGGGVELKYKNVSYTLRSTLYVLNILVNYGVELKDILEPALSKVPLLPWQEITPQLFARLSSHPDKVVRKQLETLLIMLAKHSPWSLVYPTLVDANSLEKEPSEELQNILSYLVSTGCSADDKRARNVTVLWEELWLGTLQDLHADVMRRINLLKEEAARIAENSTLTHGEKNKINAAKYSAMMAPIVVVLERRLTSTSRRPETPHELWFFEEYQEQIKLAVTKFKTPPASVCGIRGCLATI
;
A
#
# COMPACT_ATOMS: atom_id res chain seq x y z
N MET A 1 53.66 7.43 12.06
CA MET A 1 53.68 8.62 11.19
C MET A 1 52.62 9.62 11.61
N LEU A 2 51.33 9.42 11.35
CA LEU A 2 50.29 10.38 11.79
C LEU A 2 50.34 10.70 13.30
N LEU A 3 50.40 9.68 14.18
CA LEU A 3 50.52 9.90 15.64
C LEU A 3 51.80 10.65 16.05
N GLN A 4 52.89 10.45 15.32
CA GLN A 4 54.16 11.13 15.58
C GLN A 4 54.07 12.60 15.14
N ALA A 5 53.44 12.87 14.00
CA ALA A 5 53.14 14.22 13.56
C ALA A 5 52.23 14.96 14.56
N MET A 6 51.22 14.29 15.13
CA MET A 6 50.38 14.85 16.19
C MET A 6 51.16 15.20 17.46
N LEU A 7 52.07 14.32 17.91
CA LEU A 7 52.93 14.59 19.06
C LEU A 7 53.87 15.78 18.80
N LEU A 8 54.49 15.83 17.61
CA LEU A 8 55.35 16.95 17.21
C LEU A 8 54.60 18.28 17.19
N CYS A 9 53.33 18.27 16.80
CA CYS A 9 52.46 19.44 16.85
C CYS A 9 52.16 19.89 18.29
N ILE A 10 51.90 18.95 19.21
CA ILE A 10 51.70 19.25 20.64
C ILE A 10 52.99 19.79 21.28
N GLU A 11 54.15 19.28 20.87
CA GLU A 11 55.48 19.75 21.31
C GLU A 11 55.91 21.08 20.66
N GLY A 12 55.09 21.70 19.81
CA GLY A 12 55.38 22.97 19.13
C GLY A 12 56.39 22.89 17.97
N LYS A 13 56.79 21.68 17.54
CA LYS A 13 57.76 21.45 16.45
C LYS A 13 57.05 21.35 15.09
N VAL A 14 56.30 22.39 14.73
CA VAL A 14 55.42 22.42 13.54
C VAL A 14 56.20 22.19 12.24
N GLU A 15 57.45 22.63 12.15
CA GLU A 15 58.31 22.45 10.96
C GLU A 15 58.60 20.99 10.59
N LYS A 16 58.52 20.06 11.56
CA LYS A 16 58.78 18.63 11.34
C LYS A 16 57.52 17.84 10.95
N VAL A 17 56.36 18.49 10.92
CA VAL A 17 55.07 17.87 10.62
C VAL A 17 54.89 17.59 9.12
N PRO A 18 55.12 18.53 8.18
CA PRO A 18 54.97 18.29 6.75
C PRO A 18 55.77 17.10 6.18
N PRO A 19 57.07 16.90 6.50
CA PRO A 19 57.83 15.80 5.92
C PRO A 19 57.34 14.42 6.40
N GLU A 20 56.87 14.33 7.65
CA GLU A 20 56.27 13.10 8.20
C GLU A 20 54.93 12.77 7.53
N LEU A 21 54.11 13.78 7.22
CA LEU A 21 52.82 13.57 6.54
C LEU A 21 53.01 13.24 5.05
N GLN A 22 53.95 13.89 4.37
CA GLN A 22 54.28 13.58 2.98
C GLN A 22 54.79 12.14 2.82
N LYS A 23 55.65 11.69 3.74
CA LYS A 23 56.13 10.30 3.74
C LYS A 23 54.99 9.30 3.99
N ALA A 24 54.01 9.64 4.83
CA ALA A 24 52.84 8.80 5.06
C ALA A 24 51.92 8.72 3.83
N ARG A 25 51.76 9.84 3.10
CA ARG A 25 50.97 9.89 1.86
C ARG A 25 51.60 9.04 0.75
N LEU A 26 52.92 9.16 0.54
CA LEU A 26 53.63 8.37 -0.47
C LEU A 26 53.50 6.85 -0.24
N MET A 27 53.63 6.41 1.01
CA MET A 27 53.43 4.99 1.36
C MET A 27 52.01 4.50 1.08
N LEU A 28 51.00 5.36 1.25
CA LEU A 28 49.62 5.02 0.93
C LEU A 28 49.35 5.03 -0.58
N GLU A 29 49.88 5.99 -1.32
CA GLU A 29 49.76 6.07 -2.79
C GLU A 29 50.31 4.82 -3.49
N GLU A 30 51.42 4.25 -2.98
CA GLU A 30 51.93 2.96 -3.44
C GLU A 30 50.90 1.83 -3.24
N THR A 31 50.25 1.77 -2.07
CA THR A 31 49.19 0.77 -1.82
C THR A 31 47.96 0.97 -2.71
N PHE A 32 47.61 2.22 -3.02
CA PHE A 32 46.51 2.55 -3.94
C PHE A 32 46.76 2.22 -5.40
N SER A 33 48.01 2.01 -5.80
CA SER A 33 48.32 1.53 -7.15
C SER A 33 47.95 0.05 -7.34
N VAL A 34 47.89 -0.72 -6.24
CA VAL A 34 47.64 -2.17 -6.24
C VAL A 34 46.17 -2.51 -5.93
N LEU A 35 45.56 -1.77 -5.01
CA LEU A 35 44.18 -1.97 -4.51
C LEU A 35 43.01 -1.89 -5.53
N PRO A 36 43.08 -1.19 -6.68
CA PRO A 36 41.97 -1.13 -7.64
C PRO A 36 41.59 -2.49 -8.22
N LEU A 37 42.47 -3.50 -8.07
CA LEU A 37 42.28 -4.86 -8.55
C LEU A 37 41.49 -5.75 -7.56
N ASP A 38 41.51 -5.44 -6.26
CA ASP A 38 40.92 -6.28 -5.20
C ASP A 38 39.53 -5.80 -4.73
N GLY A 39 39.04 -4.69 -5.28
CA GLY A 39 37.67 -4.21 -5.09
C GLY A 39 37.51 -3.08 -4.07
N LEU A 40 36.37 -2.39 -4.16
CA LEU A 40 36.13 -1.11 -3.45
C LEU A 40 36.08 -1.22 -1.92
N VAL A 41 35.79 -2.42 -1.38
CA VAL A 41 35.67 -2.68 0.06
C VAL A 41 37.04 -2.67 0.75
N GLU A 42 38.06 -3.19 0.08
CA GLU A 42 39.43 -3.29 0.60
C GLU A 42 40.18 -1.94 0.50
N ALA A 43 39.76 -1.09 -0.45
CA ALA A 43 40.25 0.27 -0.58
C ALA A 43 39.74 1.22 0.53
N ALA A 44 38.53 1.00 1.07
CA ALA A 44 37.92 1.86 2.08
C ALA A 44 38.80 2.19 3.32
N PRO A 45 39.49 1.22 3.97
CA PRO A 45 40.37 1.50 5.11
C PRO A 45 41.57 2.39 4.77
N HIS A 46 42.05 2.33 3.53
CA HIS A 46 43.18 3.11 3.04
C HIS A 46 42.72 4.53 2.71
N VAL A 47 41.53 4.67 2.11
CA VAL A 47 40.95 6.00 1.79
C VAL A 47 40.68 6.77 3.07
N ASN A 48 40.20 6.08 4.09
CA ASN A 48 40.01 6.66 5.41
C ASN A 48 41.32 7.15 6.06
N GLN A 49 42.43 6.46 5.83
CA GLN A 49 43.74 6.89 6.34
C GLN A 49 44.28 8.12 5.60
N LEU A 50 44.10 8.20 4.28
CA LEU A 50 44.41 9.41 3.53
C LEU A 50 43.56 10.59 4.02
N TYR A 51 42.27 10.37 4.27
CA TYR A 51 41.40 11.41 4.79
C TYR A 51 41.81 11.86 6.21
N CYS A 52 42.24 10.94 7.08
CA CYS A 52 42.84 11.31 8.38
C CYS A 52 44.07 12.22 8.21
N ILE A 53 44.92 11.97 7.20
CA ILE A 53 46.11 12.78 6.92
C ILE A 53 45.69 14.17 6.42
N SER A 54 44.79 14.26 5.44
CA SER A 54 44.32 15.55 4.92
C SER A 54 43.60 16.39 5.99
N ALA A 55 42.76 15.76 6.81
CA ALA A 55 42.10 16.44 7.92
C ALA A 55 43.10 16.96 8.96
N PHE A 56 44.20 16.24 9.21
CA PHE A 56 45.24 16.72 10.11
C PHE A 56 46.06 17.87 9.48
N GLU A 57 46.46 17.75 8.21
CA GLU A 57 47.19 18.80 7.48
C GLU A 57 46.45 20.14 7.49
N GLU A 58 45.16 20.13 7.17
CA GLU A 58 44.34 21.34 7.15
C GLU A 58 44.19 21.97 8.54
N SER A 59 44.14 21.16 9.60
CA SER A 59 44.10 21.67 10.97
C SER A 59 45.41 22.36 11.39
N CYS A 60 46.56 21.91 10.85
CA CYS A 60 47.85 22.53 11.10
C CYS A 60 48.08 23.80 10.26
N GLN A 61 47.50 23.89 9.06
CA GLN A 61 47.61 25.07 8.17
C GLN A 61 46.72 26.25 8.61
N LEU A 62 45.68 25.98 9.40
CA LEU A 62 44.71 26.97 9.89
C LEU A 62 45.25 27.97 10.92
N GLY A 63 46.55 27.95 11.21
CA GLY A 63 47.23 29.09 11.84
C GLY A 63 47.08 30.38 11.02
N ASP A 64 46.95 30.29 9.68
CA ASP A 64 47.08 31.45 8.79
C ASP A 64 45.93 31.72 7.79
N SER A 65 44.83 30.92 7.73
CA SER A 65 43.73 31.23 6.79
C SER A 65 42.33 30.72 7.18
N GLN A 66 41.40 31.67 7.37
CA GLN A 66 39.91 31.62 7.33
C GLN A 66 39.23 30.23 7.30
N GLY A 67 38.57 29.85 8.41
CA GLY A 67 37.99 28.54 8.72
C GLY A 67 36.69 28.12 8.01
N LYS A 68 36.69 28.03 6.67
CA LYS A 68 35.59 27.42 5.89
C LYS A 68 35.82 26.04 5.22
N PRO A 69 37.05 25.47 5.07
CA PRO A 69 37.22 24.23 4.28
C PRO A 69 36.83 22.93 5.02
N PHE A 70 37.02 22.85 6.34
CA PHE A 70 36.93 21.60 7.13
C PHE A 70 35.54 20.94 7.12
N GLN A 71 34.48 21.75 7.21
CA GLN A 71 33.10 21.27 7.21
C GLN A 71 32.70 20.73 5.83
N SER A 72 33.24 21.31 4.76
CA SER A 72 32.93 20.90 3.38
C SER A 72 33.59 19.57 3.02
N LEU A 73 34.82 19.34 3.49
CA LEU A 73 35.56 18.10 3.26
C LEU A 73 35.01 16.93 4.09
N LEU A 74 34.61 17.19 5.33
CA LEU A 74 33.94 16.15 6.09
C LEU A 74 32.55 15.84 5.54
N ASN A 75 31.78 16.86 5.13
CA ASN A 75 30.46 16.62 4.55
C ASN A 75 30.56 15.85 3.23
N THR A 76 31.54 16.16 2.38
CA THR A 76 31.81 15.39 1.15
C THR A 76 32.30 13.99 1.46
N TYR A 77 33.17 13.81 2.46
CA TYR A 77 33.62 12.48 2.89
C TYR A 77 32.49 11.64 3.51
N ILE A 78 31.64 12.23 4.35
CA ILE A 78 30.45 11.60 4.94
C ILE A 78 29.43 11.24 3.86
N GLN A 79 29.23 12.09 2.85
CA GLN A 79 28.37 11.81 1.69
C GLN A 79 28.96 10.70 0.82
N ALA A 80 30.28 10.73 0.57
CA ALA A 80 30.99 9.76 -0.26
C ALA A 80 31.16 8.39 0.41
N MET A 81 31.27 8.35 1.75
CA MET A 81 31.33 7.12 2.57
C MET A 81 29.97 6.71 3.16
N TRP A 82 28.92 7.45 2.82
CA TRP A 82 27.52 7.13 3.13
C TRP A 82 27.27 6.93 4.62
N PHE A 83 27.85 7.80 5.46
CA PHE A 83 27.67 7.73 6.90
C PHE A 83 26.34 8.38 7.31
N PRO A 84 25.51 7.74 8.17
CA PRO A 84 25.66 6.42 8.78
C PRO A 84 24.82 5.33 8.06
N CYS A 85 25.45 4.38 7.37
CA CYS A 85 24.72 3.26 6.73
C CYS A 85 25.13 1.85 7.19
N SER A 86 24.07 1.09 7.50
CA SER A 86 23.95 -0.37 7.65
C SER A 86 24.63 -1.04 8.86
N GLN A 87 23.93 -2.03 9.43
CA GLN A 87 24.47 -2.96 10.43
C GLN A 87 25.53 -3.91 9.84
N ALA A 88 25.59 -4.02 8.51
CA ALA A 88 26.27 -5.11 7.82
C ALA A 88 27.63 -4.75 7.19
N HIS A 89 27.93 -3.46 6.92
CA HIS A 89 29.04 -3.12 6.01
C HIS A 89 30.07 -2.10 6.51
N GLN A 90 29.99 -1.60 7.76
CA GLN A 90 31.03 -0.69 8.29
C GLN A 90 31.36 -0.96 9.75
N ASP A 91 32.65 -1.16 10.05
CA ASP A 91 33.20 -1.29 11.39
C ASP A 91 33.40 0.06 12.08
N CYS A 92 33.15 0.13 13.40
CA CYS A 92 33.50 1.30 14.22
C CYS A 92 34.98 1.68 14.10
N SER A 93 35.86 0.71 13.83
CA SER A 93 37.32 0.86 13.86
C SER A 93 37.83 1.95 12.91
N LEU A 94 37.22 2.09 11.74
CA LEU A 94 37.57 3.12 10.75
C LEU A 94 37.28 4.52 11.28
N TRP A 95 36.08 4.71 11.81
CA TRP A 95 35.61 6.00 12.30
C TRP A 95 36.29 6.41 13.61
N LEU A 96 36.74 5.46 14.43
CA LEU A 96 37.53 5.76 15.64
C LEU A 96 38.89 6.38 15.31
N LYS A 97 39.53 5.99 14.20
CA LYS A 97 40.78 6.61 13.74
C LYS A 97 40.56 8.08 13.39
N LEU A 98 39.46 8.38 12.69
CA LEU A 98 39.08 9.76 12.41
C LEU A 98 38.75 10.54 13.67
N LEU A 99 37.91 9.98 14.54
CA LEU A 99 37.56 10.63 15.79
C LEU A 99 38.80 11.00 16.60
N ARG A 100 39.82 10.14 16.63
CA ARG A 100 41.09 10.42 17.31
C ARG A 100 41.83 11.64 16.74
N VAL A 101 41.79 11.84 15.42
CA VAL A 101 42.36 13.04 14.79
C VAL A 101 41.57 14.27 15.19
N TYR A 102 40.25 14.23 15.03
CA TYR A 102 39.33 15.32 15.35
C TYR A 102 39.33 15.72 16.84
N GLN A 103 39.44 14.75 17.76
CA GLN A 103 39.54 15.00 19.20
C GLN A 103 40.82 15.75 19.59
N ASN A 104 41.92 15.51 18.88
CA ASN A 104 43.18 16.16 19.18
C ASN A 104 43.32 17.54 18.53
N THR A 105 42.67 17.76 17.38
CA THR A 105 42.76 19.02 16.64
C THR A 105 41.69 20.02 17.07
N LEU A 106 40.43 19.57 17.20
CA LEU A 106 39.27 20.42 17.46
C LEU A 106 38.24 19.72 18.38
N PRO A 107 38.57 19.46 19.66
CA PRO A 107 37.74 18.66 20.57
C PRO A 107 36.33 19.23 20.80
N ASN A 108 36.18 20.56 20.83
CA ASN A 108 34.90 21.24 21.09
C ASN A 108 34.16 21.66 19.81
N SER A 109 34.60 21.20 18.63
CA SER A 109 33.94 21.55 17.38
C SER A 109 32.62 20.79 17.19
N HIS A 110 31.63 21.47 16.59
CA HIS A 110 30.35 20.88 16.19
C HIS A 110 30.53 19.58 15.38
N VAL A 111 31.51 19.57 14.49
CA VAL A 111 31.88 18.44 13.65
C VAL A 111 32.27 17.20 14.46
N THR A 112 33.11 17.37 15.48
CA THR A 112 33.61 16.26 16.32
C THR A 112 32.50 15.69 17.20
N LEU A 113 31.61 16.55 17.71
CA LEU A 113 30.45 16.15 18.50
C LEU A 113 29.41 15.37 17.67
N GLU A 114 29.14 15.80 16.43
CA GLU A 114 28.22 15.07 15.55
C GLU A 114 28.82 13.74 15.06
N LEU A 115 30.13 13.69 14.79
CA LEU A 115 30.83 12.44 14.47
C LEU A 115 30.77 11.43 15.62
N SER A 116 31.06 11.88 16.84
CA SER A 116 31.02 11.03 18.05
C SER A 116 29.61 10.57 18.39
N LYS A 117 28.59 11.42 18.24
CA LYS A 117 27.17 11.03 18.37
C LYS A 117 26.79 9.92 17.39
N ASN A 118 27.16 10.06 16.12
CA ASN A 118 26.87 9.03 15.12
C ASN A 118 27.66 7.72 15.37
N LEU A 119 28.88 7.83 15.92
CA LEU A 119 29.65 6.68 16.39
C LEU A 119 28.99 5.96 17.58
N VAL A 120 28.39 6.68 18.52
CA VAL A 120 27.57 6.08 19.60
C VAL A 120 26.42 5.26 19.00
N ILE A 121 25.73 5.80 18.00
CA ILE A 121 24.63 5.10 17.31
C ILE A 121 25.15 3.81 16.64
N LEU A 122 26.31 3.87 15.99
CA LEU A 122 26.92 2.73 15.29
C LEU A 122 27.39 1.66 16.29
N ALA A 123 28.11 2.04 17.35
CA ALA A 123 28.54 1.16 18.42
C ALA A 123 27.37 0.47 19.11
N ARG A 124 26.29 1.21 19.39
CA ARG A 124 25.04 0.65 19.95
C ARG A 124 24.39 -0.36 19.01
N LYS A 125 24.32 -0.08 17.70
CA LYS A 125 23.77 -1.02 16.70
C LYS A 125 24.61 -2.30 16.57
N GLN A 126 25.93 -2.20 16.75
CA GLN A 126 26.86 -3.34 16.80
C GLN A 126 26.89 -4.04 18.17
N ARG A 127 26.08 -3.58 19.15
CA ARG A 127 26.06 -4.07 20.54
C ARG A 127 27.39 -3.92 21.30
N ASN A 128 28.26 -3.01 20.89
CA ASN A 128 29.46 -2.65 21.67
C ASN A 128 29.10 -1.60 22.72
N LEU A 129 28.51 -2.06 23.83
CA LEU A 129 27.95 -1.21 24.89
C LEU A 129 29.01 -0.40 25.63
N MET A 130 30.19 -0.99 25.88
CA MET A 130 31.29 -0.31 26.56
C MET A 130 31.81 0.89 25.76
N LEU A 131 31.98 0.72 24.44
CA LEU A 131 32.37 1.81 23.56
C LEU A 131 31.30 2.90 23.51
N ALA A 132 30.03 2.51 23.39
CA ALA A 132 28.92 3.44 23.36
C ALA A 132 28.82 4.26 24.66
N ALA A 133 28.92 3.62 25.83
CA ALA A 133 28.91 4.30 27.12
C ALA A 133 30.10 5.26 27.29
N ARG A 134 31.30 4.84 26.88
CA ARG A 134 32.50 5.69 26.95
C ARG A 134 32.38 6.93 26.06
N LEU A 135 31.94 6.76 24.82
CA LEU A 135 31.74 7.88 23.88
C LEU A 135 30.62 8.81 24.36
N ASN A 136 29.57 8.26 24.96
CA ASN A 136 28.46 9.06 25.48
C ASN A 136 28.86 9.89 26.72
N ASN A 137 29.68 9.33 27.62
CA ASN A 137 30.26 10.09 28.74
C ASN A 137 31.18 11.22 28.25
N TYR A 138 31.96 10.96 27.20
CA TYR A 138 32.75 12.00 26.53
C TYR A 138 31.86 13.13 25.99
N LEU A 139 30.75 12.78 25.33
CA LEU A 139 29.79 13.75 24.81
C LEU A 139 29.14 14.60 25.90
N LYS A 140 28.74 14.00 27.03
CA LYS A 140 28.16 14.72 28.18
C LYS A 140 29.12 15.75 28.75
N GLY A 141 30.42 15.42 28.84
CA GLY A 141 31.45 16.34 29.32
C GLY A 141 31.73 17.51 28.37
N HIS A 142 31.63 17.30 27.06
CA HIS A 142 31.92 18.33 26.05
C HIS A 142 30.70 19.10 25.55
N ALA A 143 29.47 18.60 25.76
CA ALA A 143 28.23 19.27 25.38
C ALA A 143 28.00 20.60 26.14
N THR A 144 28.43 20.67 27.41
CA THR A 144 28.30 21.86 28.26
C THR A 144 29.25 22.98 27.87
N LEU A 145 30.30 22.67 27.12
CA LEU A 145 31.35 23.60 26.66
C LEU A 145 31.04 24.25 25.31
N CYS A 146 29.92 23.90 24.66
CA CYS A 146 29.57 24.40 23.34
C CYS A 146 28.94 25.81 23.41
N SER A 147 29.43 26.76 22.60
CA SER A 147 29.05 28.18 22.66
C SER A 147 27.63 28.50 22.15
N ASP A 148 27.04 27.66 21.30
CA ASP A 148 25.72 27.87 20.69
C ASP A 148 24.59 27.26 21.55
N GLU A 149 23.68 28.10 22.07
CA GLU A 149 22.55 27.68 22.93
C GLU A 149 21.55 26.78 22.18
N SER A 150 21.17 27.14 20.95
CA SER A 150 20.18 26.38 20.16
C SER A 150 20.67 24.98 19.75
N PHE A 151 21.98 24.85 19.49
CA PHE A 151 22.62 23.57 19.21
C PHE A 151 22.79 22.75 20.48
N ARG A 152 23.13 23.39 21.60
CA ARG A 152 23.26 22.75 22.92
C ARG A 152 21.97 22.05 23.32
N ASP A 153 20.82 22.73 23.20
CA ASP A 153 19.53 22.15 23.58
C ASP A 153 19.17 20.93 22.71
N TYR A 154 19.32 21.04 21.39
CA TYR A 154 19.14 19.89 20.49
C TYR A 154 20.09 18.74 20.82
N PHE A 155 21.35 19.05 21.09
CA PHE A 155 22.37 18.06 21.38
C PHE A 155 22.08 17.33 22.68
N VAL A 156 21.70 18.06 23.74
CA VAL A 156 21.28 17.50 25.04
C VAL A 156 20.09 16.56 24.86
N SER A 157 19.01 17.00 24.20
CA SER A 157 17.86 16.12 23.91
C SER A 157 18.24 14.90 23.07
N SER A 158 19.21 15.04 22.16
CA SER A 158 19.70 13.92 21.36
C SER A 158 20.50 12.90 22.17
N LEU A 159 21.26 13.36 23.19
CA LEU A 159 22.01 12.52 24.12
C LEU A 159 21.07 11.78 25.07
N GLU A 160 20.10 12.47 25.66
CA GLU A 160 19.06 11.86 26.50
C GLU A 160 18.33 10.75 25.74
N TYR A 161 17.99 11.00 24.47
CA TYR A 161 17.41 9.97 23.62
C TYR A 161 18.36 8.79 23.35
N GLN A 162 19.67 9.02 23.15
CA GLN A 162 20.62 7.91 23.00
C GLN A 162 20.82 7.12 24.30
N ASP A 163 20.81 7.77 25.45
CA ASP A 163 20.86 7.12 26.78
C ASP A 163 19.69 6.17 26.95
N ILE A 164 18.47 6.63 26.65
CA ILE A 164 17.25 5.82 26.67
C ILE A 164 17.38 4.58 25.78
N LEU A 165 17.89 4.76 24.55
CA LEU A 165 18.09 3.65 23.63
C LEU A 165 19.18 2.68 24.09
N LEU A 166 20.21 3.16 24.80
CA LEU A 166 21.29 2.35 25.34
C LEU A 166 20.82 1.52 26.53
N MET A 167 20.07 2.11 27.47
CA MET A 167 19.45 1.41 28.61
C MET A 167 18.59 0.23 28.16
N ARG A 168 17.86 0.37 27.06
CA ARG A 168 17.10 -0.75 26.47
C ARG A 168 17.99 -1.89 25.98
N VAL A 169 19.13 -1.59 25.35
CA VAL A 169 20.06 -2.64 24.86
C VAL A 169 20.81 -3.29 26.03
N GLU A 170 20.98 -2.57 27.15
CA GLU A 170 21.46 -3.11 28.44
C GLU A 170 20.43 -3.97 29.20
N ASN A 171 19.26 -4.22 28.61
CA ASN A 171 18.15 -5.00 29.19
C ASN A 171 17.49 -4.37 30.44
N LYS A 172 17.65 -3.06 30.66
CA LYS A 172 16.91 -2.28 31.67
C LYS A 172 15.62 -1.72 31.05
N LEU A 173 14.64 -2.59 30.85
CA LEU A 173 13.43 -2.25 30.11
C LEU A 173 12.57 -1.21 30.83
N GLU A 174 12.31 -1.39 32.13
CA GLU A 174 11.45 -0.51 32.93
C GLU A 174 11.94 0.95 32.93
N ASP A 175 13.23 1.16 33.22
CA ASP A 175 13.86 2.48 33.19
C ASP A 175 13.81 3.10 31.79
N ALA A 176 14.01 2.30 30.74
CA ALA A 176 13.93 2.78 29.36
C ALA A 176 12.50 3.25 29.01
N TYR A 177 11.46 2.55 29.49
CA TYR A 177 10.06 2.95 29.27
C TYR A 177 9.68 4.20 30.06
N LYS A 178 10.09 4.31 31.33
CA LYS A 178 9.84 5.51 32.15
C LYS A 178 10.56 6.73 31.56
N ASN A 179 11.81 6.56 31.14
CA ASN A 179 12.61 7.65 30.59
C ASN A 179 12.16 8.06 29.17
N ILE A 180 11.69 7.14 28.33
CA ILE A 180 11.11 7.53 27.02
C ILE A 180 9.76 8.20 27.18
N TRP A 181 8.98 7.79 28.19
CA TRP A 181 7.70 8.43 28.51
C TRP A 181 7.91 9.84 29.02
N SER A 182 8.80 10.05 30.00
CA SER A 182 9.11 11.40 30.50
C SER A 182 9.65 12.32 29.40
N PHE A 183 10.45 11.79 28.47
CA PHE A 183 10.94 12.53 27.31
C PHE A 183 9.81 12.98 26.36
N LEU A 184 8.77 12.16 26.20
CA LEU A 184 7.65 12.43 25.29
C LEU A 184 6.49 13.18 25.96
N TYR A 185 6.29 13.01 27.26
CA TYR A 185 5.14 13.51 28.02
C TYR A 185 4.84 15.00 27.78
N PRO A 186 5.82 15.93 27.79
CA PRO A 186 5.56 17.35 27.51
C PRO A 186 4.90 17.59 26.15
N VAL A 187 5.26 16.78 25.16
CA VAL A 187 4.77 16.88 23.77
C VAL A 187 3.36 16.28 23.62
N MET A 188 2.99 15.38 24.53
CA MET A 188 1.68 14.72 24.53
C MET A 188 0.62 15.55 25.24
N VAL A 189 1.03 16.36 26.21
CA VAL A 189 0.15 17.20 27.03
C VAL A 189 -0.08 18.58 26.40
N SER A 190 0.90 19.13 25.69
CA SER A 190 0.76 20.43 25.03
C SER A 190 0.05 20.31 23.68
N SER A 191 -1.15 20.89 23.56
CA SER A 191 -1.91 20.99 22.30
C SER A 191 -1.27 21.98 21.30
N GLU A 192 -0.37 22.85 21.78
CA GLU A 192 0.36 23.79 20.95
C GLU A 192 1.73 23.22 20.57
N THR A 193 1.85 22.82 19.31
CA THR A 193 3.12 22.48 18.63
C THR A 193 3.93 23.74 18.26
N ALA A 194 3.73 24.83 18.98
CA ALA A 194 4.40 26.10 18.74
C ALA A 194 5.62 26.22 19.67
N ALA A 195 6.82 26.11 19.09
CA ALA A 195 8.15 26.36 19.68
C ALA A 195 9.05 25.16 20.03
N CYS A 196 8.96 24.02 19.33
CA CYS A 196 10.11 23.09 19.27
C CYS A 196 10.99 23.43 18.06
N ASN A 197 12.32 23.47 18.27
CA ASN A 197 13.31 23.55 17.21
C ASN A 197 13.03 22.43 16.16
N PRO A 198 13.05 22.71 14.84
CA PRO A 198 12.78 21.69 13.80
C PRO A 198 13.57 20.40 14.00
N TYR A 199 14.81 20.47 14.47
CA TYR A 199 15.64 19.29 14.72
C TYR A 199 15.16 18.45 15.92
N ASP A 200 14.66 19.10 16.97
CA ASP A 200 14.09 18.44 18.15
C ASP A 200 12.74 17.77 17.83
N SER A 201 11.92 18.42 16.99
CA SER A 201 10.65 17.83 16.50
C SER A 201 10.86 16.50 15.77
N VAL A 202 11.93 16.39 14.95
CA VAL A 202 12.30 15.16 14.25
C VAL A 202 12.75 14.07 15.23
N LEU A 203 13.48 14.45 16.28
CA LEU A 203 13.98 13.53 17.29
C LEU A 203 12.84 12.97 18.14
N LYS A 204 11.96 13.84 18.63
CA LYS A 204 10.73 13.46 19.35
C LYS A 204 9.83 12.56 18.50
N ALA A 205 9.65 12.87 17.21
CA ALA A 205 8.90 12.00 16.29
C ALA A 205 9.54 10.60 16.17
N LYS A 206 10.88 10.49 16.09
CA LYS A 206 11.58 9.19 16.11
C LYS A 206 11.40 8.45 17.43
N ALA A 207 11.42 9.16 18.55
CA ALA A 207 11.16 8.60 19.87
C ALA A 207 9.74 8.03 19.97
N CYS A 208 8.71 8.74 19.50
CA CYS A 208 7.34 8.24 19.39
C CYS A 208 7.28 6.93 18.59
N LEU A 209 7.91 6.87 17.42
CA LEU A 209 7.93 5.63 16.63
C LEU A 209 8.61 4.48 17.35
N LYS A 210 9.68 4.75 18.11
CA LYS A 210 10.35 3.72 18.92
C LYS A 210 9.46 3.23 20.05
N LEU A 211 8.88 4.13 20.86
CA LEU A 211 7.91 3.75 21.90
C LEU A 211 6.77 2.90 21.32
N SER A 212 6.20 3.29 20.18
CA SER A 212 5.11 2.54 19.55
C SER A 212 5.51 1.12 19.10
N ASN A 213 6.78 0.91 18.72
CA ASN A 213 7.28 -0.41 18.35
C ASN A 213 7.63 -1.25 19.58
N TRP A 214 8.09 -0.59 20.64
CA TRP A 214 8.40 -1.20 21.93
C TRP A 214 7.12 -1.74 22.57
N LEU A 215 6.08 -0.90 22.67
CA LEU A 215 4.75 -1.29 23.15
C LEU A 215 4.19 -2.49 22.37
N ARG A 216 4.37 -2.55 21.05
CA ARG A 216 3.89 -3.70 20.27
C ARG A 216 4.72 -4.99 20.47
N GLY A 217 6.00 -4.88 20.80
CA GLY A 217 6.93 -6.01 20.85
C GLY A 217 7.06 -6.67 22.22
N ASP A 218 6.99 -5.88 23.31
CA ASP A 218 7.39 -6.33 24.65
C ASP A 218 6.19 -6.60 25.59
N CYS A 219 4.95 -6.44 25.12
CA CYS A 219 3.70 -6.51 25.92
C CYS A 219 3.28 -7.91 26.42
N LEU A 220 4.23 -8.77 26.79
CA LEU A 220 3.97 -10.04 27.46
C LEU A 220 4.65 -10.16 28.84
N GLY A 221 5.34 -9.12 29.31
CA GLY A 221 5.93 -9.08 30.65
C GLY A 221 4.98 -8.50 31.69
N GLU A 222 4.71 -9.23 32.77
CA GLU A 222 3.78 -8.87 33.87
C GLU A 222 4.10 -7.49 34.50
N ASN A 223 5.35 -7.02 34.43
CA ASN A 223 5.78 -5.73 34.99
C ASN A 223 5.50 -4.51 34.10
N LEU A 224 5.28 -4.69 32.79
CA LEU A 224 5.06 -3.57 31.85
C LEU A 224 3.61 -3.08 31.86
N GLU A 225 2.68 -3.92 32.33
CA GLU A 225 1.25 -3.57 32.45
C GLU A 225 1.03 -2.40 33.41
N GLY A 226 1.76 -2.36 34.54
CA GLY A 226 1.69 -1.26 35.51
C GLY A 226 2.12 0.09 34.91
N ILE A 227 3.21 0.11 34.14
CA ILE A 227 3.70 1.33 33.48
C ILE A 227 2.69 1.82 32.43
N VAL A 228 2.09 0.92 31.65
CA VAL A 228 1.08 1.29 30.64
C VAL A 228 -0.16 1.93 31.29
N LEU A 229 -0.57 1.42 32.45
CA LEU A 229 -1.68 1.99 33.22
C LEU A 229 -1.34 3.37 33.81
N GLU A 230 -0.10 3.57 34.27
CA GLU A 230 0.40 4.91 34.67
C GLU A 230 0.37 5.89 33.50
N MET A 231 0.88 5.50 32.32
CA MET A 231 0.84 6.32 31.11
C MET A 231 -0.60 6.71 30.73
N GLN A 232 -1.56 5.78 30.86
CA GLN A 232 -2.97 6.05 30.59
C GLN A 232 -3.58 7.03 31.61
N ALA A 233 -3.26 6.86 32.90
CA ALA A 233 -3.74 7.76 33.96
C ALA A 233 -3.22 9.19 33.77
N ASP A 234 -1.94 9.33 33.43
CA ASP A 234 -1.29 10.61 33.10
C ASP A 234 -2.01 11.33 31.93
N PHE A 235 -2.30 10.59 30.86
CA PHE A 235 -3.05 11.09 29.71
C PHE A 235 -4.48 11.54 30.02
N ASN A 236 -5.17 10.82 30.90
CA ASN A 236 -6.55 11.16 31.27
C ASN A 236 -6.58 12.40 32.18
N LYS A 237 -5.57 12.57 33.04
CA LYS A 237 -5.40 13.74 33.92
C LYS A 237 -5.15 15.04 33.13
N SER A 238 -4.50 14.98 31.97
CA SER A 238 -4.31 16.14 31.09
C SER A 238 -5.56 16.51 30.27
N ARG A 239 -6.48 15.56 30.02
CA ARG A 239 -7.75 15.84 29.33
C ARG A 239 -8.75 16.55 30.24
N THR A 240 -8.83 16.17 31.50
CA THR A 240 -9.75 16.75 32.49
C THR A 240 -9.39 18.17 32.92
N SER A 241 -8.13 18.61 32.77
CA SER A 241 -7.76 20.02 32.96
C SER A 241 -8.16 20.92 31.77
N SER A 242 -8.39 20.34 30.58
CA SER A 242 -8.83 21.06 29.36
C SER A 242 -10.35 21.07 29.14
N SER A 243 -11.07 20.18 29.81
CA SER A 243 -12.53 20.08 29.75
C SER A 243 -13.05 19.88 31.17
N GLY A 244 -13.70 20.91 31.73
CA GLY A 244 -14.32 20.89 33.06
C GLY A 244 -15.51 19.95 33.16
N LYS A 245 -15.28 18.65 32.98
CA LYS A 245 -16.21 17.58 33.33
C LYS A 245 -15.45 16.57 34.16
N GLU A 246 -15.92 16.39 35.40
CA GLU A 246 -15.44 15.35 36.31
C GLU A 246 -15.48 13.97 35.64
N PRO A 247 -14.49 13.10 35.89
CA PRO A 247 -14.56 11.73 35.42
C PRO A 247 -15.65 10.98 36.21
N PRO A 248 -16.39 10.02 35.60
CA PRO A 248 -17.10 9.05 36.40
C PRO A 248 -16.06 8.20 37.14
N THR A 249 -16.10 8.26 38.47
CA THR A 249 -15.35 7.38 39.37
C THR A 249 -15.79 5.94 39.10
N PHE A 250 -14.98 5.20 38.35
CA PHE A 250 -15.07 3.75 38.34
C PHE A 250 -14.15 3.23 39.45
N HIS A 251 -14.77 2.56 40.42
CA HIS A 251 -14.13 1.95 41.57
C HIS A 251 -13.03 0.94 41.18
N ASP A 252 -12.06 0.81 42.09
CA ASP A 252 -11.12 -0.31 42.22
C ASP A 252 -11.79 -1.63 41.84
N ASP A 253 -11.27 -2.30 40.81
CA ASP A 253 -11.40 -3.75 40.67
C ASP A 253 -10.11 -4.33 40.09
N ASN A 254 -9.48 -5.14 40.92
CA ASN A 254 -8.13 -5.70 40.80
C ASN A 254 -8.03 -6.85 39.78
N GLN A 255 -8.78 -6.78 38.67
CA GLN A 255 -8.78 -7.80 37.63
C GLN A 255 -9.24 -7.25 36.27
N ARG A 256 -8.52 -6.24 35.74
CA ARG A 256 -8.61 -5.93 34.30
C ARG A 256 -8.09 -7.13 33.52
N SER A 257 -8.91 -7.66 32.62
CA SER A 257 -8.51 -8.79 31.77
C SER A 257 -7.34 -8.39 30.87
N LYS A 258 -6.41 -9.32 30.56
CA LYS A 258 -5.30 -9.10 29.60
C LYS A 258 -5.80 -8.54 28.24
N SER A 259 -7.05 -8.80 27.90
CA SER A 259 -7.77 -8.25 26.76
C SER A 259 -7.92 -6.72 26.82
N GLU A 260 -8.26 -6.15 27.97
CA GLU A 260 -8.43 -4.70 28.14
C GLU A 260 -7.09 -3.96 28.08
N VAL A 261 -6.03 -4.52 28.69
CA VAL A 261 -4.68 -3.94 28.62
C VAL A 261 -4.19 -3.91 27.17
N SER A 262 -4.46 -4.96 26.38
CA SER A 262 -4.13 -4.97 24.95
C SER A 262 -4.86 -3.88 24.15
N LEU A 263 -6.10 -3.55 24.48
CA LEU A 263 -6.84 -2.46 23.82
C LEU A 263 -6.27 -1.09 24.18
N ILE A 264 -5.90 -0.88 25.45
CA ILE A 264 -5.25 0.34 25.92
C ILE A 264 -3.90 0.55 25.24
N VAL A 265 -3.10 -0.52 25.12
CA VAL A 265 -1.82 -0.49 24.40
C VAL A 265 -2.02 -0.08 22.95
N GLU A 266 -2.98 -0.67 22.24
CA GLU A 266 -3.23 -0.31 20.84
C GLU A 266 -3.71 1.15 20.71
N GLU A 267 -4.55 1.66 21.63
CA GLU A 267 -4.93 3.08 21.66
C GLU A 267 -3.71 3.99 21.83
N LEU A 268 -2.83 3.68 22.80
CA LEU A 268 -1.59 4.41 23.04
C LEU A 268 -0.65 4.37 21.83
N VAL A 269 -0.51 3.20 21.18
CA VAL A 269 0.29 3.06 19.95
C VAL A 269 -0.27 3.95 18.84
N GLY A 270 -1.60 4.01 18.69
CA GLY A 270 -2.28 4.87 17.73
C GLY A 270 -2.05 6.36 17.99
N THR A 271 -2.20 6.81 19.25
CA THR A 271 -1.99 8.23 19.63
C THR A 271 -0.54 8.65 19.45
N VAL A 272 0.42 7.83 19.90
CA VAL A 272 1.86 8.08 19.75
C VAL A 272 2.26 8.16 18.28
N ARG A 273 1.74 7.28 17.42
CA ARG A 273 2.00 7.32 15.97
C ARG A 273 1.37 8.54 15.31
N LYS A 274 0.15 8.93 15.69
CA LYS A 274 -0.50 10.15 15.21
C LYS A 274 0.30 11.39 15.61
N LEU A 275 0.74 11.50 16.86
CA LEU A 275 1.59 12.60 17.32
C LEU A 275 2.90 12.66 16.52
N SER A 276 3.52 11.52 16.21
CA SER A 276 4.70 11.50 15.34
C SER A 276 4.45 12.11 13.95
N THR A 277 3.24 11.99 13.39
CA THR A 277 2.88 12.60 12.10
C THR A 277 2.67 14.11 12.22
N LEU A 278 2.13 14.58 13.35
CA LEU A 278 1.93 16.00 13.63
C LEU A 278 3.25 16.72 13.90
N LEU A 279 4.16 16.08 14.63
CA LEU A 279 5.48 16.65 14.94
C LEU A 279 6.39 16.75 13.72
N CYS A 280 6.32 15.78 12.82
CA CYS A 280 7.12 15.80 11.60
C CYS A 280 6.33 15.30 10.39
N PRO A 281 5.59 16.20 9.72
CA PRO A 281 4.82 15.85 8.52
C PRO A 281 5.69 15.38 7.36
N MET A 282 6.97 15.76 7.29
CA MET A 282 7.90 15.35 6.21
C MET A 282 8.47 13.94 6.40
N MET A 283 8.22 13.28 7.53
CA MET A 283 8.78 11.95 7.81
C MET A 283 7.89 10.83 7.24
N GLY A 284 8.15 10.36 6.02
CA GLY A 284 7.36 9.26 5.42
C GLY A 284 7.19 7.99 6.28
N LYS A 285 8.18 7.64 7.12
CA LYS A 285 8.09 6.49 8.03
C LYS A 285 6.98 6.62 9.09
N SER A 286 6.70 7.83 9.58
CA SER A 286 5.60 8.01 10.56
C SER A 286 4.26 7.77 9.90
N TRP A 287 4.05 8.32 8.70
CA TRP A 287 2.83 8.13 7.92
C TRP A 287 2.56 6.66 7.58
N ILE A 288 3.56 5.88 7.12
CA ILE A 288 3.37 4.45 6.85
C ILE A 288 2.96 3.68 8.10
N LEU A 289 3.66 3.90 9.23
CA LEU A 289 3.39 3.17 10.47
C LEU A 289 2.04 3.54 11.08
N TYR A 290 1.62 4.80 10.94
CA TYR A 290 0.29 5.24 11.33
C TYR A 290 -0.80 4.67 10.41
N ALA A 291 -0.62 4.76 9.10
CA ALA A 291 -1.58 4.25 8.11
C ALA A 291 -1.79 2.73 8.25
N SER A 292 -0.69 1.98 8.37
CA SER A 292 -0.73 0.53 8.61
C SER A 292 -1.41 0.18 9.94
N TRP A 293 -1.17 0.95 11.00
CA TRP A 293 -1.88 0.78 12.28
C TRP A 293 -3.39 0.96 12.12
N CYS A 294 -3.81 2.09 11.54
CA CYS A 294 -5.23 2.39 11.29
C CYS A 294 -5.89 1.29 10.45
N TYR A 295 -5.21 0.82 9.41
CA TYR A 295 -5.72 -0.25 8.56
C TYR A 295 -5.87 -1.59 9.32
N THR A 296 -4.86 -1.98 10.12
CA THR A 296 -4.94 -3.21 10.93
C THR A 296 -6.03 -3.12 11.98
N GLN A 297 -6.17 -1.97 12.64
CA GLN A 297 -7.19 -1.77 13.67
C GLN A 297 -8.58 -1.80 13.07
N ALA A 298 -8.79 -1.12 11.93
CA ALA A 298 -10.06 -1.14 11.22
C ALA A 298 -10.47 -2.55 10.78
N ARG A 299 -9.51 -3.35 10.28
CA ARG A 299 -9.74 -4.76 9.95
C ARG A 299 -10.08 -5.61 11.19
N ALA A 300 -9.38 -5.40 12.30
CA ALA A 300 -9.64 -6.09 13.56
C ALA A 300 -11.04 -5.74 14.13
N SER A 301 -11.45 -4.47 14.06
CA SER A 301 -12.79 -4.01 14.47
C SER A 301 -13.92 -4.59 13.62
N LEU A 302 -13.65 -4.96 12.36
CA LEU A 302 -14.60 -5.68 11.52
C LEU A 302 -14.62 -7.18 11.81
N SER A 303 -13.49 -7.80 12.16
CA SER A 303 -13.39 -9.24 12.40
C SER A 303 -13.80 -9.68 13.81
N SER A 304 -13.64 -8.83 14.82
CA SER A 304 -13.79 -9.16 16.26
C SER A 304 -15.17 -9.71 16.67
N LYS A 305 -16.22 -9.53 15.85
CA LYS A 305 -17.56 -10.04 16.15
C LYS A 305 -17.90 -11.41 15.55
N ARG A 306 -17.03 -12.04 14.74
CA ARG A 306 -17.30 -13.38 14.17
C ARG A 306 -17.24 -14.53 15.18
N SER A 307 -16.69 -14.33 16.38
CA SER A 307 -16.39 -15.40 17.34
C SER A 307 -17.38 -15.55 18.51
N HIS A 308 -18.45 -14.75 18.58
CA HIS A 308 -19.53 -14.95 19.56
C HIS A 308 -20.84 -15.48 18.95
N GLU A 309 -20.87 -15.80 17.66
CA GLU A 309 -22.05 -16.35 16.96
C GLU A 309 -21.85 -17.83 16.59
N GLY A 310 -21.32 -18.61 17.53
CA GLY A 310 -21.20 -20.08 17.42
C GLY A 310 -21.81 -20.80 18.62
N GLY A 311 -22.73 -20.16 19.35
CA GLY A 311 -23.53 -20.77 20.40
C GLY A 311 -24.98 -20.86 19.94
N ASP A 312 -25.48 -22.07 19.82
CA ASP A 312 -26.88 -22.41 19.54
C ASP A 312 -27.85 -21.57 20.39
N TYR A 313 -28.51 -20.60 19.77
CA TYR A 313 -29.73 -19.96 20.30
C TYR A 313 -30.95 -20.28 19.43
N ASN A 314 -30.97 -21.46 18.81
CA ASN A 314 -32.13 -21.95 18.07
C ASN A 314 -33.14 -22.72 18.93
N ASN A 315 -32.92 -22.89 20.23
CA ASN A 315 -33.88 -23.58 21.10
C ASN A 315 -33.98 -22.86 22.44
N LEU A 316 -35.08 -22.10 22.63
CA LEU A 316 -35.83 -21.91 23.88
C LEU A 316 -36.69 -20.63 23.75
N ILE A 317 -37.83 -20.75 23.06
CA ILE A 317 -38.99 -19.90 23.35
C ILE A 317 -40.16 -20.85 23.56
N THR A 318 -40.41 -21.19 24.83
CA THR A 318 -41.65 -21.80 25.29
C THR A 318 -42.34 -20.79 26.20
N GLU A 319 -43.60 -20.51 25.87
CA GLU A 319 -44.71 -20.03 26.73
C GLU A 319 -44.73 -18.57 27.22
N CYS A 320 -45.42 -17.74 26.43
CA CYS A 320 -46.40 -16.68 26.75
C CYS A 320 -46.36 -15.91 28.09
N ALA A 321 -46.18 -14.58 28.02
CA ALA A 321 -47.12 -13.55 28.56
C ALA A 321 -46.63 -12.08 28.32
N HIS A 322 -47.44 -11.32 27.56
CA HIS A 322 -47.67 -9.86 27.55
C HIS A 322 -46.55 -8.86 27.11
N SER A 323 -46.67 -8.42 25.84
CA SER A 323 -46.37 -7.12 25.18
C SER A 323 -45.03 -6.40 25.34
N GLU A 324 -44.40 -6.38 26.52
CA GLU A 324 -43.11 -5.67 26.70
C GLU A 324 -41.90 -6.53 26.30
N ASN A 325 -41.99 -7.85 26.47
CA ASN A 325 -40.91 -8.77 26.10
C ASN A 325 -40.81 -8.96 24.58
N ASP A 326 -41.91 -8.82 23.86
CA ASP A 326 -41.93 -8.85 22.39
C ASP A 326 -41.28 -7.60 21.78
N LEU A 327 -41.49 -6.42 22.37
CA LEU A 327 -40.82 -5.19 21.93
C LEU A 327 -39.32 -5.22 22.21
N LYS A 328 -38.89 -5.77 23.35
CA LYS A 328 -37.45 -5.92 23.68
C LYS A 328 -36.77 -6.94 22.77
N SER A 329 -37.42 -8.05 22.45
CA SER A 329 -36.88 -9.06 21.53
C SER A 329 -36.78 -8.51 20.10
N LEU A 330 -37.77 -7.73 19.65
CA LEU A 330 -37.74 -7.02 18.37
C LEU A 330 -36.67 -5.95 18.32
N LEU A 331 -36.51 -5.14 19.38
CA LEU A 331 -35.41 -4.17 19.47
C LEU A 331 -34.05 -4.87 19.39
N HIS A 332 -33.88 -6.00 20.08
CA HIS A 332 -32.66 -6.78 20.02
C HIS A 332 -32.41 -7.37 18.61
N GLN A 333 -33.46 -7.82 17.92
CA GLN A 333 -33.36 -8.28 16.53
C GLN A 333 -33.00 -7.15 15.57
N ILE A 334 -33.64 -5.98 15.69
CA ILE A 334 -33.33 -4.79 14.88
C ILE A 334 -31.89 -4.33 15.13
N VAL A 335 -31.44 -4.27 16.39
CA VAL A 335 -30.06 -3.92 16.74
C VAL A 335 -29.08 -4.95 16.15
N ASN A 336 -29.36 -6.25 16.25
CA ASN A 336 -28.51 -7.28 15.66
C ASN A 336 -28.43 -7.17 14.13
N VAL A 337 -29.56 -6.92 13.45
CA VAL A 337 -29.59 -6.72 11.98
C VAL A 337 -28.77 -5.49 11.59
N ILE A 338 -28.92 -4.37 12.31
CA ILE A 338 -28.16 -3.14 12.05
C ILE A 338 -26.66 -3.35 12.33
N GLU A 339 -26.30 -4.02 13.42
CA GLU A 339 -24.91 -4.26 13.79
C GLU A 339 -24.20 -5.24 12.85
N THR A 340 -24.88 -6.31 12.44
CA THR A 340 -24.37 -7.32 11.50
C THR A 340 -24.15 -6.69 10.13
N ALA A 341 -25.13 -5.92 9.62
CA ALA A 341 -25.00 -5.26 8.33
C ALA A 341 -24.04 -4.07 8.34
N ALA A 342 -23.90 -3.36 9.46
CA ALA A 342 -22.85 -2.34 9.63
C ALA A 342 -21.44 -2.96 9.71
N GLY A 343 -21.34 -4.27 10.00
CA GLY A 343 -20.09 -5.03 10.09
C GLY A 343 -19.74 -5.85 8.86
N ALA A 344 -20.69 -5.97 7.93
CA ALA A 344 -20.45 -6.63 6.66
C ALA A 344 -19.25 -5.97 5.95
N PRO A 345 -18.25 -6.75 5.51
CA PRO A 345 -17.17 -6.22 4.67
C PRO A 345 -17.79 -5.49 3.48
N GLY A 346 -17.11 -4.44 3.00
CA GLY A 346 -17.33 -4.01 1.62
C GLY A 346 -16.86 -5.17 0.75
N LEU A 347 -17.77 -6.07 0.40
CA LEU A 347 -17.50 -7.17 -0.49
C LEU A 347 -17.66 -6.64 -1.91
N GLU A 348 -16.72 -7.05 -2.75
CA GLU A 348 -16.64 -6.76 -4.19
C GLU A 348 -17.91 -7.19 -4.95
N ASP A 349 -18.82 -7.93 -4.30
CA ASP A 349 -20.01 -8.55 -4.88
C ASP A 349 -21.36 -7.90 -4.48
N CYS A 350 -21.39 -6.97 -3.52
CA CYS A 350 -22.64 -6.33 -3.08
C CYS A 350 -22.56 -4.80 -3.16
N SER A 351 -23.29 -4.20 -4.12
CA SER A 351 -23.42 -2.75 -4.27
C SER A 351 -23.95 -2.08 -3.00
N SER A 352 -23.55 -0.85 -2.70
CA SER A 352 -24.07 -0.12 -1.52
C SER A 352 -25.59 0.04 -1.56
N ASN A 353 -26.15 0.16 -2.76
CA ASN A 353 -27.59 0.22 -3.00
C ASN A 353 -28.27 -1.13 -2.76
N SER A 354 -27.57 -2.25 -2.97
CA SER A 354 -28.06 -3.58 -2.57
C SER A 354 -28.02 -3.77 -1.07
N LEU A 355 -27.06 -3.19 -0.34
CA LEU A 355 -26.98 -3.30 1.12
C LEU A 355 -28.07 -2.49 1.82
N SER A 356 -28.30 -1.24 1.39
CA SER A 356 -29.42 -0.44 1.95
C SER A 356 -30.78 -1.00 1.55
N ALA A 357 -30.93 -1.53 0.33
CA ALA A 357 -32.16 -2.19 -0.10
C ALA A 357 -32.37 -3.55 0.60
N ALA A 358 -31.32 -4.34 0.79
CA ALA A 358 -31.38 -5.60 1.54
C ALA A 358 -31.71 -5.34 3.01
N LEU A 359 -31.09 -4.33 3.63
CA LEU A 359 -31.42 -3.91 4.98
C LEU A 359 -32.85 -3.39 5.09
N SER A 360 -33.29 -2.55 4.14
CA SER A 360 -34.68 -2.10 4.09
C SER A 360 -35.63 -3.29 3.98
N SER A 361 -35.31 -4.29 3.16
CA SER A 361 -36.14 -5.49 3.00
C SER A 361 -36.14 -6.37 4.25
N GLN A 362 -35.01 -6.51 4.93
CA GLN A 362 -34.90 -7.28 6.18
C GLN A 362 -35.60 -6.56 7.34
N LEU A 363 -35.43 -5.25 7.46
CA LEU A 363 -36.13 -4.44 8.47
C LEU A 363 -37.64 -4.43 8.20
N GLN A 364 -38.07 -4.35 6.95
CA GLN A 364 -39.48 -4.50 6.58
C GLN A 364 -40.01 -5.91 6.92
N GLN A 365 -39.25 -6.97 6.66
CA GLN A 365 -39.62 -8.34 7.03
C GLN A 365 -39.72 -8.52 8.55
N CYS A 366 -38.77 -7.99 9.32
CA CYS A 366 -38.79 -8.01 10.79
C CYS A 366 -40.01 -7.25 11.34
N LEU A 367 -40.32 -6.08 10.80
CA LEU A 367 -41.46 -5.25 11.21
C LEU A 367 -42.81 -5.87 10.82
N VAL A 368 -42.89 -6.55 9.67
CA VAL A 368 -44.08 -7.29 9.24
C VAL A 368 -44.29 -8.56 10.07
N SER A 369 -43.22 -9.29 10.42
CA SER A 369 -43.31 -10.49 11.28
C SER A 369 -43.76 -10.18 12.71
N ALA A 370 -43.58 -8.93 13.16
CA ALA A 370 -43.93 -8.46 14.48
C ALA A 370 -45.42 -8.10 14.66
N ASN A 371 -46.23 -8.17 13.59
CA ASN A 371 -47.66 -7.83 13.62
C ASN A 371 -47.97 -6.44 14.22
N ILE A 372 -47.12 -5.44 13.94
CA ILE A 372 -47.37 -4.06 14.37
C ILE A 372 -48.37 -3.43 13.40
N THR A 373 -49.57 -3.11 13.89
CA THR A 373 -50.62 -2.36 13.17
C THR A 373 -50.24 -0.88 13.02
N LEU A 374 -49.12 -0.59 12.36
CA LEU A 374 -48.70 0.76 12.03
C LEU A 374 -49.06 1.07 10.57
N ALA A 375 -49.62 2.25 10.31
CA ALA A 375 -49.87 2.71 8.94
C ALA A 375 -48.58 2.63 8.11
N GLU A 376 -48.66 2.10 6.89
CA GLU A 376 -47.52 1.85 5.99
C GLU A 376 -46.59 3.07 5.85
N THR A 377 -47.15 4.29 5.90
CA THR A 377 -46.40 5.55 5.84
C THR A 377 -45.47 5.79 7.04
N LYS A 378 -45.86 5.35 8.24
CA LYS A 378 -45.03 5.46 9.47
C LYS A 378 -43.96 4.36 9.53
N VAL A 379 -44.23 3.20 8.94
CA VAL A 379 -43.23 2.12 8.82
C VAL A 379 -42.11 2.54 7.88
N VAL A 380 -42.46 3.16 6.74
CA VAL A 380 -41.47 3.67 5.79
C VAL A 380 -40.61 4.76 6.42
N SER A 381 -41.19 5.70 7.18
CA SER A 381 -40.40 6.75 7.86
C SER A 381 -39.48 6.20 8.96
N LEU A 382 -39.93 5.20 9.73
CA LEU A 382 -39.08 4.56 10.74
C LEU A 382 -37.93 3.77 10.10
N VAL A 383 -38.19 3.09 8.99
CA VAL A 383 -37.15 2.36 8.24
C VAL A 383 -36.14 3.35 7.66
N THR A 384 -36.55 4.52 7.16
CA THR A 384 -35.61 5.54 6.70
C THR A 384 -34.76 6.09 7.84
N ASP A 385 -35.33 6.38 9.00
CA ASP A 385 -34.58 6.86 10.17
C ASP A 385 -33.58 5.80 10.67
N LEU A 386 -33.96 4.51 10.66
CA LEU A 386 -33.07 3.40 11.01
C LEU A 386 -31.96 3.20 9.98
N ILE A 387 -32.22 3.43 8.69
CA ILE A 387 -31.20 3.42 7.64
C ILE A 387 -30.20 4.57 7.84
N ASP A 388 -30.65 5.75 8.27
CA ASP A 388 -29.77 6.86 8.60
C ASP A 388 -28.89 6.56 9.82
N VAL A 389 -29.47 5.95 10.86
CA VAL A 389 -28.71 5.44 12.02
C VAL A 389 -27.69 4.40 11.56
N TRP A 390 -28.07 3.45 10.70
CA TRP A 390 -27.16 2.46 10.14
C TRP A 390 -26.02 3.12 9.34
N TRP A 391 -26.30 4.11 8.49
CA TRP A 391 -25.27 4.86 7.76
C TRP A 391 -24.29 5.56 8.70
N SER A 392 -24.79 6.15 9.79
CA SER A 392 -23.93 6.79 10.79
C SER A 392 -23.01 5.79 11.51
N LEU A 393 -23.55 4.62 11.87
CA LEU A 393 -22.80 3.53 12.51
C LEU A 393 -21.76 2.94 11.56
N ARG A 394 -22.14 2.70 10.30
CA ARG A 394 -21.24 2.17 9.27
C ARG A 394 -20.11 3.15 8.97
N ARG A 395 -20.42 4.45 8.81
CA ARG A 395 -19.41 5.52 8.63
C ARG A 395 -18.45 5.56 9.82
N ARG A 396 -18.94 5.43 11.06
CA ARG A 396 -18.10 5.39 12.26
C ARG A 396 -17.17 4.16 12.27
N ARG A 397 -17.67 2.97 11.93
CA ARG A 397 -16.87 1.74 11.90
C ARG A 397 -15.76 1.78 10.84
N VAL A 398 -16.05 2.39 9.69
CA VAL A 398 -15.14 2.47 8.55
C VAL A 398 -14.24 3.72 8.60
N SER A 399 -14.51 4.67 9.50
CA SER A 399 -13.75 5.93 9.64
C SER A 399 -12.23 5.74 9.79
N LEU A 400 -11.80 4.67 10.45
CA LEU A 400 -10.37 4.33 10.59
C LEU A 400 -9.72 4.00 9.23
N PHE A 401 -10.45 3.40 8.28
CA PHE A 401 -9.96 3.23 6.91
C PHE A 401 -9.82 4.57 6.20
N GLY A 402 -10.70 5.54 6.45
CA GLY A 402 -10.58 6.91 5.93
C GLY A 402 -9.29 7.59 6.43
N GLN A 403 -9.00 7.48 7.73
CA GLN A 403 -7.75 7.98 8.31
C GLN A 403 -6.52 7.26 7.75
N ALA A 404 -6.61 5.94 7.53
CA ALA A 404 -5.54 5.16 6.91
C ALA A 404 -5.27 5.63 5.47
N ALA A 405 -6.31 5.84 4.67
CA ALA A 405 -6.19 6.31 3.29
C ALA A 405 -5.53 7.70 3.22
N GLN A 406 -5.96 8.65 4.07
CA GLN A 406 -5.35 9.97 4.16
C GLN A 406 -3.87 9.87 4.55
N ALA A 407 -3.52 9.01 5.50
CA ALA A 407 -2.14 8.81 5.92
C ALA A 407 -1.26 8.17 4.82
N PHE A 408 -1.78 7.18 4.08
CA PHE A 408 -1.08 6.62 2.92
C PHE A 408 -0.88 7.66 1.81
N ILE A 409 -1.87 8.50 1.53
CA ILE A 409 -1.76 9.58 0.55
C ILE A 409 -0.69 10.60 0.98
N SER A 410 -0.70 11.04 2.23
CA SER A 410 0.33 11.93 2.78
C SER A 410 1.73 11.31 2.68
N TYR A 411 1.85 9.99 2.91
CA TYR A 411 3.11 9.27 2.70
C TYR A 411 3.56 9.32 1.24
N LEU A 412 2.65 9.11 0.28
CA LEU A 412 2.96 9.17 -1.14
C LEU A 412 3.46 10.57 -1.51
N SER A 413 2.78 11.64 -1.07
CA SER A 413 3.21 13.02 -1.31
C SER A 413 4.58 13.33 -0.69
N CYS A 414 4.88 12.78 0.49
CA CYS A 414 6.22 12.94 1.10
C CYS A 414 7.31 12.17 0.34
N SER A 415 6.96 11.03 -0.25
CA SER A 415 7.93 10.18 -0.96
C SER A 415 8.26 10.73 -2.34
N SER A 416 7.31 11.35 -3.03
CA SER A 416 7.57 12.06 -4.28
C SER A 416 8.47 13.28 -4.07
N LEU A 417 8.28 14.04 -2.99
CA LEU A 417 9.12 15.19 -2.65
C LEU A 417 10.59 14.81 -2.35
N LYS A 418 10.82 13.68 -1.68
CA LYS A 418 12.18 13.19 -1.35
C LYS A 418 12.98 12.68 -2.55
N SER A 419 12.33 12.46 -3.69
CA SER A 419 13.06 12.14 -4.93
C SER A 419 13.77 13.38 -5.52
N PHE A 420 13.38 14.59 -5.11
CA PHE A 420 13.92 15.85 -5.61
C PHE A 420 14.96 16.50 -4.69
N ASP A 421 14.91 16.26 -3.38
CA ASP A 421 15.84 16.90 -2.44
C ASP A 421 17.02 15.99 -2.09
N GLY A 422 18.10 16.13 -2.87
CA GLY A 422 19.37 15.43 -2.69
C GLY A 422 20.17 15.87 -1.46
N GLN A 423 19.64 16.72 -0.59
CA GLN A 423 20.34 17.17 0.60
C GLN A 423 19.87 16.41 1.86
N LEU A 424 20.85 15.70 2.46
CA LEU A 424 20.89 15.22 3.84
C LEU A 424 20.28 13.85 4.20
N THR A 425 19.70 13.08 3.26
CA THR A 425 19.47 11.64 3.52
C THR A 425 19.78 10.77 2.29
N GLY A 426 21.07 10.55 2.01
CA GLY A 426 21.53 9.59 1.00
C GLY A 426 21.23 8.15 1.43
N GLY A 427 20.08 7.61 0.99
CA GLY A 427 19.67 6.23 1.21
C GLY A 427 20.06 5.33 0.02
N GLY A 428 20.77 4.24 0.29
CA GLY A 428 21.25 3.24 -0.67
C GLY A 428 20.21 2.61 -1.60
N VAL A 429 20.70 1.81 -2.55
CA VAL A 429 19.92 0.97 -3.47
C VAL A 429 18.89 0.10 -2.72
N GLU A 430 19.22 -0.41 -1.53
CA GLU A 430 18.26 -1.12 -0.65
C GLU A 430 17.11 -0.24 -0.12
N LEU A 431 17.37 1.04 0.16
CA LEU A 431 16.35 1.98 0.60
C LEU A 431 15.44 2.35 -0.57
N LYS A 432 15.98 2.41 -1.80
CA LYS A 432 15.16 2.54 -3.02
C LYS A 432 14.22 1.35 -3.18
N TYR A 433 14.68 0.10 -3.09
CA TYR A 433 13.81 -1.08 -3.18
C TYR A 433 12.78 -1.17 -2.04
N LYS A 434 13.18 -0.86 -0.80
CA LYS A 434 12.24 -0.78 0.32
C LYS A 434 11.21 0.33 0.10
N ASN A 435 11.62 1.51 -0.36
CA ASN A 435 10.70 2.61 -0.65
C ASN A 435 9.74 2.27 -1.80
N VAL A 436 10.22 1.68 -2.91
CA VAL A 436 9.38 1.24 -4.02
C VAL A 436 8.34 0.21 -3.56
N SER A 437 8.75 -0.76 -2.72
CA SER A 437 7.80 -1.74 -2.16
C SER A 437 6.76 -1.12 -1.21
N TYR A 438 7.12 -0.10 -0.43
CA TYR A 438 6.16 0.63 0.40
C TYR A 438 5.25 1.55 -0.40
N THR A 439 5.73 2.18 -1.47
CA THR A 439 4.94 3.02 -2.38
C THR A 439 3.86 2.20 -3.08
N LEU A 440 4.25 1.08 -3.72
CA LEU A 440 3.30 0.16 -4.36
C LEU A 440 2.31 -0.42 -3.36
N ARG A 441 2.78 -0.83 -2.18
CA ARG A 441 1.89 -1.36 -1.14
C ARG A 441 0.89 -0.30 -0.66
N SER A 442 1.31 0.95 -0.54
CA SER A 442 0.45 2.06 -0.12
C SER A 442 -0.60 2.38 -1.18
N THR A 443 -0.25 2.42 -2.47
CA THR A 443 -1.21 2.65 -3.55
C THR A 443 -2.25 1.54 -3.64
N LEU A 444 -1.84 0.28 -3.51
CA LEU A 444 -2.76 -0.86 -3.48
C LEU A 444 -3.70 -0.82 -2.27
N TYR A 445 -3.23 -0.43 -1.08
CA TYR A 445 -4.11 -0.26 0.08
C TYR A 445 -5.12 0.88 -0.12
N VAL A 446 -4.71 2.01 -0.69
CA VAL A 446 -5.63 3.10 -1.01
C VAL A 446 -6.68 2.63 -2.02
N LEU A 447 -6.27 1.92 -3.08
CA LEU A 447 -7.19 1.33 -4.05
C LEU A 447 -8.18 0.36 -3.39
N ASN A 448 -7.69 -0.52 -2.50
CA ASN A 448 -8.55 -1.45 -1.79
C ASN A 448 -9.56 -0.75 -0.86
N ILE A 449 -9.18 0.35 -0.21
CA ILE A 449 -10.10 1.15 0.60
C ILE A 449 -11.12 1.86 -0.31
N LEU A 450 -10.68 2.41 -1.43
CA LEU A 450 -11.54 3.11 -2.39
C LEU A 450 -12.60 2.17 -2.98
N VAL A 451 -12.22 0.95 -3.36
CA VAL A 451 -13.12 -0.05 -3.93
C VAL A 451 -14.14 -0.53 -2.90
N ASN A 452 -13.71 -0.87 -1.69
CA ASN A 452 -14.61 -1.48 -0.71
C ASN A 452 -15.44 -0.48 0.11
N TYR A 453 -14.93 0.76 0.27
CA TYR A 453 -15.48 1.75 1.20
C TYR A 453 -15.62 3.16 0.61
N GLY A 454 -15.51 3.29 -0.72
CA GLY A 454 -15.51 4.59 -1.41
C GLY A 454 -16.81 5.37 -1.27
N VAL A 455 -17.95 4.68 -1.11
CA VAL A 455 -19.26 5.31 -0.92
C VAL A 455 -19.39 5.91 0.48
N GLU A 456 -19.00 5.16 1.50
CA GLU A 456 -19.04 5.58 2.91
C GLU A 456 -18.09 6.74 3.21
N LEU A 457 -16.92 6.74 2.54
CA LEU A 457 -15.80 7.65 2.83
C LEU A 457 -15.63 8.75 1.77
N LYS A 458 -16.63 8.98 0.92
CA LYS A 458 -16.55 9.95 -0.18
C LYS A 458 -16.01 11.31 0.28
N ASP A 459 -16.53 11.84 1.38
CA ASP A 459 -16.17 13.15 1.93
C ASP A 459 -14.69 13.27 2.34
N ILE A 460 -14.05 12.14 2.69
CA ILE A 460 -12.65 12.09 3.14
C ILE A 460 -11.73 11.77 1.95
N LEU A 461 -12.15 10.87 1.07
CA LEU A 461 -11.35 10.38 -0.05
C LEU A 461 -11.27 11.39 -1.19
N GLU A 462 -12.35 12.11 -1.52
CA GLU A 462 -12.36 13.04 -2.65
C GLU A 462 -11.36 14.22 -2.47
N PRO A 463 -11.30 14.90 -1.30
CA PRO A 463 -10.25 15.88 -1.04
C PRO A 463 -8.85 15.27 -0.96
N ALA A 464 -8.72 14.03 -0.48
CA ALA A 464 -7.42 13.37 -0.39
C ALA A 464 -6.88 13.00 -1.78
N LEU A 465 -7.74 12.49 -2.68
CA LEU A 465 -7.41 12.09 -4.05
C LEU A 465 -6.91 13.27 -4.91
N SER A 466 -7.39 14.49 -4.65
CA SER A 466 -6.87 15.69 -5.33
C SER A 466 -5.44 16.07 -4.97
N LYS A 467 -4.91 15.59 -3.84
CA LYS A 467 -3.55 15.91 -3.34
C LYS A 467 -2.52 14.82 -3.65
N VAL A 468 -2.91 13.75 -4.34
CA VAL A 468 -2.06 12.56 -4.50
C VAL A 468 -1.03 12.78 -5.61
N PRO A 469 0.24 12.38 -5.42
CA PRO A 469 1.19 12.33 -6.52
C PRO A 469 0.75 11.30 -7.56
N LEU A 470 0.97 11.62 -8.83
CA LEU A 470 0.45 10.83 -9.95
C LEU A 470 1.36 9.66 -10.36
N LEU A 471 2.68 9.78 -10.16
CA LEU A 471 3.66 8.74 -10.53
C LEU A 471 3.34 7.35 -9.91
N PRO A 472 3.03 7.22 -8.61
CA PRO A 472 2.73 5.91 -8.01
C PRO A 472 1.51 5.21 -8.61
N TRP A 473 0.56 5.94 -9.19
CA TRP A 473 -0.64 5.36 -9.79
C TRP A 473 -0.40 4.82 -11.20
N GLN A 474 0.63 5.31 -11.89
CA GLN A 474 1.01 4.77 -13.21
C GLN A 474 1.35 3.28 -13.13
N GLU A 475 2.05 2.85 -12.07
CA GLU A 475 2.42 1.45 -11.85
C GLU A 475 1.23 0.52 -11.65
N ILE A 476 0.10 1.03 -11.12
CA ILE A 476 -1.11 0.26 -10.85
C ILE A 476 -2.25 0.53 -11.84
N THR A 477 -1.91 1.09 -13.00
CA THR A 477 -2.86 1.37 -14.10
C THR A 477 -3.71 0.14 -14.46
N PRO A 478 -3.16 -1.08 -14.64
CA PRO A 478 -3.97 -2.26 -14.98
C PRO A 478 -5.03 -2.58 -13.92
N GLN A 479 -4.70 -2.41 -12.63
CA GLN A 479 -5.61 -2.66 -11.52
C GLN A 479 -6.74 -1.61 -11.47
N LEU A 480 -6.46 -0.36 -11.82
CA LEU A 480 -7.48 0.69 -11.92
C LEU A 480 -8.50 0.38 -13.04
N PHE A 481 -8.03 -0.01 -14.22
CA PHE A 481 -8.87 -0.36 -15.37
C PHE A 481 -9.74 -1.59 -15.11
N ALA A 482 -9.16 -2.64 -14.53
CA ALA A 482 -9.89 -3.84 -14.12
C ALA A 482 -11.06 -3.52 -13.18
N ARG A 483 -10.92 -2.51 -12.32
CA ARG A 483 -11.98 -2.08 -11.39
C ARG A 483 -12.95 -1.08 -12.01
N LEU A 484 -12.50 -0.20 -12.90
CA LEU A 484 -13.40 0.72 -13.61
C LEU A 484 -14.47 -0.03 -14.41
N SER A 485 -14.12 -1.16 -15.03
CA SER A 485 -15.03 -1.98 -15.83
C SER A 485 -15.91 -2.95 -15.02
N SER A 486 -15.44 -3.40 -13.86
CA SER A 486 -16.14 -4.42 -13.05
C SER A 486 -16.95 -3.86 -11.88
N HIS A 487 -16.65 -2.65 -11.39
CA HIS A 487 -17.25 -2.16 -10.14
C HIS A 487 -18.75 -1.83 -10.28
N PRO A 488 -19.59 -2.28 -9.33
CA PRO A 488 -21.04 -2.07 -9.39
C PRO A 488 -21.45 -0.62 -9.11
N ASP A 489 -20.75 0.08 -8.20
CA ASP A 489 -21.15 1.44 -7.79
C ASP A 489 -20.59 2.55 -8.69
N LYS A 490 -21.50 3.37 -9.24
CA LYS A 490 -21.20 4.53 -10.10
C LYS A 490 -20.36 5.61 -9.39
N VAL A 491 -20.52 5.77 -8.07
CA VAL A 491 -19.77 6.78 -7.29
C VAL A 491 -18.28 6.47 -7.29
N VAL A 492 -17.92 5.20 -7.04
CA VAL A 492 -16.52 4.73 -7.05
C VAL A 492 -15.95 4.79 -8.46
N ARG A 493 -16.73 4.39 -9.49
CA ARG A 493 -16.30 4.52 -10.89
C ARG A 493 -15.99 5.97 -11.28
N LYS A 494 -16.79 6.94 -10.84
CA LYS A 494 -16.51 8.38 -11.06
C LYS A 494 -15.26 8.87 -10.35
N GLN A 495 -14.95 8.36 -9.15
CA GLN A 495 -13.70 8.69 -8.45
C GLN A 495 -12.48 8.11 -9.19
N LEU A 496 -12.59 6.88 -9.69
CA LEU A 496 -11.56 6.25 -10.54
C LEU A 496 -11.40 6.99 -11.87
N GLU A 497 -12.49 7.39 -12.51
CA GLU A 497 -12.50 8.21 -13.72
C GLU A 497 -11.75 9.52 -13.50
N THR A 498 -12.07 10.24 -12.41
CA THR A 498 -11.42 11.51 -12.08
C THR A 498 -9.92 11.34 -11.91
N LEU A 499 -9.49 10.28 -11.22
CA LEU A 499 -8.09 9.94 -11.04
C LEU A 499 -7.40 9.60 -12.37
N LEU A 500 -8.04 8.80 -13.23
CA LEU A 500 -7.51 8.42 -14.54
C LEU A 500 -7.42 9.63 -15.49
N ILE A 501 -8.37 10.57 -15.43
CA ILE A 501 -8.30 11.84 -16.18
C ILE A 501 -7.13 12.69 -15.67
N MET A 502 -6.89 12.76 -14.35
CA MET A 502 -5.70 13.45 -13.82
C MET A 502 -4.40 12.80 -14.28
N LEU A 503 -4.35 11.46 -14.35
CA LEU A 503 -3.21 10.74 -14.91
C LEU A 503 -3.05 10.98 -16.41
N ALA A 504 -4.15 11.03 -17.16
CA ALA A 504 -4.15 11.31 -18.60
C ALA A 504 -3.59 12.69 -18.91
N LYS A 505 -3.89 13.69 -18.07
CA LYS A 505 -3.33 15.06 -18.18
C LYS A 505 -1.81 15.09 -18.06
N HIS A 506 -1.22 14.25 -17.20
CA HIS A 506 0.22 14.25 -16.97
C HIS A 506 0.99 13.26 -17.87
N SER A 507 0.41 12.09 -18.14
CA SER A 507 1.05 11.00 -18.87
C SER A 507 0.01 10.24 -19.73
N PRO A 508 -0.43 10.82 -20.86
CA PRO A 508 -1.48 10.23 -21.69
C PRO A 508 -1.08 8.85 -22.21
N TRP A 509 0.18 8.68 -22.62
CA TRP A 509 0.74 7.45 -23.19
C TRP A 509 0.55 6.20 -22.32
N SER A 510 0.59 6.34 -21.00
CA SER A 510 0.41 5.21 -20.06
C SER A 510 -1.02 4.65 -20.06
N LEU A 511 -1.99 5.41 -20.57
CA LEU A 511 -3.41 5.08 -20.52
C LEU A 511 -3.99 4.73 -21.89
N VAL A 512 -3.33 5.11 -22.99
CA VAL A 512 -3.80 4.85 -24.36
C VAL A 512 -4.07 3.37 -24.59
N TYR A 513 -3.06 2.52 -24.37
CA TYR A 513 -3.20 1.10 -24.65
C TYR A 513 -4.21 0.42 -23.71
N PRO A 514 -4.17 0.60 -22.37
CA PRO A 514 -5.19 0.03 -21.48
C PRO A 514 -6.63 0.47 -21.80
N THR A 515 -6.86 1.76 -22.10
CA THR A 515 -8.20 2.27 -22.44
C THR A 515 -8.73 1.67 -23.74
N LEU A 516 -7.88 1.53 -24.75
CA LEU A 516 -8.26 0.93 -26.03
C LEU A 516 -8.52 -0.57 -25.90
N VAL A 517 -7.75 -1.30 -25.08
CA VAL A 517 -8.00 -2.72 -24.83
C VAL A 517 -9.35 -2.92 -24.15
N ASP A 518 -9.65 -2.14 -23.11
CA ASP A 518 -10.90 -2.27 -22.35
C ASP A 518 -12.14 -1.84 -23.17
N ALA A 519 -12.03 -0.78 -23.97
CA ALA A 519 -13.13 -0.30 -24.81
C ALA A 519 -13.51 -1.28 -25.93
N ASN A 520 -12.56 -2.11 -26.35
CA ASN A 520 -12.75 -3.11 -27.39
C ASN A 520 -13.01 -4.52 -26.80
N SER A 521 -13.42 -4.62 -25.54
CA SER A 521 -13.84 -5.89 -24.94
C SER A 521 -15.17 -6.34 -25.56
N LEU A 522 -15.21 -7.58 -26.07
CA LEU A 522 -16.31 -8.12 -26.87
C LEU A 522 -17.59 -8.42 -26.07
N GLU A 523 -17.55 -8.31 -24.74
CA GLU A 523 -18.57 -8.89 -23.86
C GLU A 523 -19.47 -7.87 -23.15
N LYS A 524 -19.11 -6.58 -23.09
CA LYS A 524 -19.92 -5.53 -22.45
C LYS A 524 -19.82 -4.20 -23.19
N GLU A 525 -20.92 -3.45 -23.27
CA GLU A 525 -20.87 -2.05 -23.70
C GLU A 525 -19.91 -1.27 -22.80
N PRO A 526 -19.01 -0.45 -23.35
CA PRO A 526 -18.04 0.30 -22.56
C PRO A 526 -18.80 1.25 -21.63
N SER A 527 -18.41 1.25 -20.35
CA SER A 527 -19.01 2.12 -19.34
C SER A 527 -18.94 3.60 -19.75
N GLU A 528 -19.93 4.40 -19.33
CA GLU A 528 -19.99 5.85 -19.60
C GLU A 528 -18.65 6.53 -19.23
N GLU A 529 -18.05 6.09 -18.13
CA GLU A 529 -16.78 6.60 -17.61
C GLU A 529 -15.59 6.27 -18.52
N LEU A 530 -15.56 5.07 -19.13
CA LEU A 530 -14.55 4.70 -20.13
C LEU A 530 -14.69 5.53 -21.42
N GLN A 531 -15.92 5.77 -21.87
CA GLN A 531 -16.18 6.61 -23.04
C GLN A 531 -15.72 8.06 -22.81
N ASN A 532 -15.91 8.59 -21.60
CA ASN A 532 -15.40 9.92 -21.24
C ASN A 532 -13.87 9.97 -21.31
N ILE A 533 -13.17 8.97 -20.74
CA ILE A 533 -11.69 8.90 -20.79
C ILE A 533 -11.21 8.80 -22.24
N LEU A 534 -11.85 7.96 -23.07
CA LEU A 534 -11.52 7.85 -24.48
C LEU A 534 -11.74 9.16 -25.24
N SER A 535 -12.87 9.85 -24.99
CA SER A 535 -13.14 11.15 -25.61
C SER A 535 -12.04 12.17 -25.26
N TYR A 536 -11.55 12.13 -24.03
CA TYR A 536 -10.45 12.97 -23.57
C TYR A 536 -9.12 12.61 -24.26
N LEU A 537 -8.77 11.32 -24.35
CA LEU A 537 -7.55 10.86 -25.02
C LEU A 537 -7.56 11.11 -26.53
N VAL A 538 -8.72 11.02 -27.17
CA VAL A 538 -8.91 11.36 -28.59
C VAL A 538 -8.73 12.87 -28.79
N SER A 539 -9.27 13.71 -27.89
CA SER A 539 -9.09 15.17 -27.95
C SER A 539 -7.64 15.62 -27.81
N THR A 540 -6.79 14.80 -27.17
CA THR A 540 -5.35 15.07 -26.96
C THR A 540 -4.45 14.48 -28.06
N GLY A 541 -5.05 13.81 -29.06
CA GLY A 541 -4.35 13.37 -30.29
C GLY A 541 -3.68 11.99 -30.25
N CYS A 542 -3.94 11.14 -29.25
CA CYS A 542 -3.19 9.89 -29.00
C CYS A 542 -3.79 8.59 -29.60
N SER A 543 -4.82 8.63 -30.45
CA SER A 543 -5.71 7.48 -30.68
C SER A 543 -5.64 6.75 -32.03
N ALA A 544 -4.71 7.08 -32.93
CA ALA A 544 -4.84 6.66 -34.34
C ALA A 544 -4.26 5.27 -34.72
N ASP A 545 -3.27 4.72 -34.01
CA ASP A 545 -2.47 3.62 -34.57
C ASP A 545 -2.86 2.19 -34.14
N ASP A 546 -3.52 1.99 -32.99
CA ASP A 546 -3.74 0.64 -32.43
C ASP A 546 -4.91 -0.14 -33.05
N LYS A 547 -5.93 0.53 -33.61
CA LYS A 547 -6.97 -0.17 -34.41
C LYS A 547 -6.34 -0.93 -35.59
N ARG A 548 -5.26 -0.37 -36.15
CA ARG A 548 -4.48 -0.97 -37.23
C ARG A 548 -3.71 -2.20 -36.75
N ALA A 549 -3.10 -2.15 -35.57
CA ALA A 549 -2.28 -3.24 -35.05
C ALA A 549 -3.08 -4.53 -34.80
N ARG A 550 -4.29 -4.45 -34.22
CA ARG A 550 -5.15 -5.65 -34.02
C ARG A 550 -5.58 -6.31 -35.33
N ASN A 551 -5.95 -5.52 -36.34
CA ASN A 551 -6.33 -6.03 -37.67
C ASN A 551 -5.15 -6.70 -38.42
N VAL A 552 -3.90 -6.47 -37.98
CA VAL A 552 -2.69 -7.10 -38.54
C VAL A 552 -2.33 -8.41 -37.83
N THR A 553 -2.86 -8.67 -36.62
CA THR A 553 -2.46 -9.85 -35.83
C THR A 553 -3.15 -11.15 -36.20
N VAL A 554 -4.38 -11.12 -36.74
CA VAL A 554 -5.09 -12.32 -37.19
C VAL A 554 -5.92 -11.98 -38.43
N LEU A 555 -5.65 -12.66 -39.54
CA LEU A 555 -6.33 -12.44 -40.82
C LEU A 555 -7.72 -13.12 -40.84
N TRP A 556 -8.61 -12.67 -41.72
CA TRP A 556 -9.98 -13.24 -41.78
C TRP A 556 -9.95 -14.72 -42.16
N GLU A 557 -9.07 -15.13 -43.06
CA GLU A 557 -8.87 -16.53 -43.44
C GLU A 557 -8.28 -17.38 -42.31
N GLU A 558 -7.42 -16.83 -41.45
CA GLU A 558 -6.88 -17.53 -40.28
C GLU A 558 -7.98 -17.76 -39.24
N LEU A 559 -8.87 -16.77 -39.04
CA LEU A 559 -10.04 -16.93 -38.18
C LEU A 559 -10.98 -18.02 -38.70
N TRP A 560 -11.25 -18.03 -40.01
CA TRP A 560 -12.07 -19.07 -40.64
C TRP A 560 -11.43 -20.44 -40.53
N LEU A 561 -10.15 -20.56 -40.88
CA LEU A 561 -9.39 -21.80 -40.81
C LEU A 561 -9.37 -22.37 -39.38
N GLY A 562 -9.08 -21.54 -38.38
CA GLY A 562 -9.11 -21.95 -36.98
C GLY A 562 -10.48 -22.46 -36.55
N THR A 563 -11.56 -21.72 -36.87
CA THR A 563 -12.91 -22.19 -36.53
C THR A 563 -13.30 -23.47 -37.24
N LEU A 564 -12.93 -23.65 -38.51
CA LEU A 564 -13.25 -24.86 -39.27
C LEU A 564 -12.47 -26.06 -38.73
N GLN A 565 -11.19 -25.89 -38.36
CA GLN A 565 -10.39 -26.93 -37.73
C GLN A 565 -10.97 -27.38 -36.39
N ASP A 566 -11.35 -26.43 -35.53
CA ASP A 566 -11.96 -26.72 -34.23
C ASP A 566 -13.29 -27.48 -34.37
N LEU A 567 -14.11 -27.10 -35.35
CA LEU A 567 -15.42 -27.71 -35.60
C LEU A 567 -15.32 -29.06 -36.31
N HIS A 568 -14.27 -29.31 -37.09
CA HIS A 568 -14.16 -30.50 -37.96
C HIS A 568 -14.34 -31.82 -37.20
N ALA A 569 -13.67 -32.00 -36.06
CA ALA A 569 -13.76 -33.23 -35.28
C ALA A 569 -15.18 -33.47 -34.71
N ASP A 570 -15.84 -32.43 -34.20
CA ASP A 570 -17.20 -32.51 -33.66
C ASP A 570 -18.22 -32.78 -34.79
N VAL A 571 -18.10 -32.09 -35.91
CA VAL A 571 -18.96 -32.30 -37.08
C VAL A 571 -18.83 -33.73 -37.61
N MET A 572 -17.61 -34.25 -37.76
CA MET A 572 -17.36 -35.65 -38.16
C MET A 572 -18.04 -36.65 -37.24
N ARG A 573 -17.94 -36.43 -35.92
CA ARG A 573 -18.60 -37.27 -34.91
C ARG A 573 -20.12 -37.22 -35.05
N ARG A 574 -20.71 -36.03 -35.16
CA ARG A 574 -22.16 -35.85 -35.32
C ARG A 574 -22.69 -36.45 -36.62
N ILE A 575 -21.93 -36.34 -37.72
CA ILE A 575 -22.27 -36.97 -39.00
C ILE A 575 -22.27 -38.50 -38.87
N ASN A 576 -21.30 -39.10 -38.19
CA ASN A 576 -21.26 -40.55 -38.00
C ASN A 576 -22.45 -41.06 -37.17
N LEU A 577 -22.81 -40.35 -36.09
CA LEU A 577 -24.01 -40.67 -35.30
C LEU A 577 -25.30 -40.54 -36.14
N LEU A 578 -25.40 -39.50 -36.97
CA LEU A 578 -26.53 -39.33 -37.89
C LEU A 578 -26.62 -40.44 -38.94
N LYS A 579 -25.48 -40.98 -39.40
CA LYS A 579 -25.46 -42.14 -40.31
C LYS A 579 -25.97 -43.41 -39.64
N GLU A 580 -25.53 -43.70 -38.42
CA GLU A 580 -25.97 -44.87 -37.64
C GLU A 580 -27.48 -44.78 -37.32
N GLU A 581 -27.95 -43.60 -36.94
CA GLU A 581 -29.37 -43.31 -36.71
C GLU A 581 -30.21 -43.43 -38.00
N ALA A 582 -29.70 -42.92 -39.12
CA ALA A 582 -30.37 -43.04 -40.41
C ALA A 582 -30.48 -44.51 -40.87
N ALA A 583 -29.47 -45.34 -40.59
CA ALA A 583 -29.52 -46.78 -40.85
C ALA A 583 -30.61 -47.47 -40.00
N ARG A 584 -30.67 -47.18 -38.70
CA ARG A 584 -31.73 -47.70 -37.82
C ARG A 584 -33.13 -47.27 -38.24
N ILE A 585 -33.30 -46.02 -38.69
CA ILE A 585 -34.60 -45.51 -39.17
C ILE A 585 -34.99 -46.16 -40.51
N ALA A 586 -34.01 -46.51 -41.36
CA ALA A 586 -34.27 -47.21 -42.61
C ALA A 586 -34.84 -48.63 -42.39
N GLU A 587 -34.30 -49.36 -41.41
CA GLU A 587 -34.71 -50.74 -41.06
C GLU A 587 -36.12 -50.85 -40.46
N ASN A 588 -36.68 -49.75 -39.95
CA ASN A 588 -37.99 -49.77 -39.31
C ASN A 588 -39.13 -49.92 -40.35
N SER A 589 -39.90 -51.02 -40.29
CA SER A 589 -40.99 -51.31 -41.24
C SER A 589 -42.27 -50.51 -41.00
N THR A 590 -42.41 -49.86 -39.85
CA THR A 590 -43.66 -49.18 -39.43
C THR A 590 -43.82 -47.77 -40.00
N LEU A 591 -42.73 -47.14 -40.46
CA LEU A 591 -42.71 -45.75 -40.91
C LEU A 591 -42.73 -45.66 -42.44
N THR A 592 -43.52 -44.72 -42.97
CA THR A 592 -43.52 -44.42 -44.41
C THR A 592 -42.21 -43.72 -44.82
N HIS A 593 -41.84 -43.80 -46.10
CA HIS A 593 -40.61 -43.17 -46.60
C HIS A 593 -40.59 -41.64 -46.36
N GLY A 594 -41.74 -40.97 -46.48
CA GLY A 594 -41.85 -39.54 -46.21
C GLY A 594 -41.65 -39.16 -44.74
N GLU A 595 -42.12 -39.98 -43.80
CA GLU A 595 -41.94 -39.77 -42.36
C GLU A 595 -40.49 -40.03 -41.94
N LYS A 596 -39.85 -41.07 -42.48
CA LYS A 596 -38.42 -41.35 -42.27
C LYS A 596 -37.55 -40.15 -42.67
N ASN A 597 -37.83 -39.54 -43.82
CA ASN A 597 -37.10 -38.36 -44.29
C ASN A 597 -37.32 -37.13 -43.40
N LYS A 598 -38.55 -36.90 -42.90
CA LYS A 598 -38.85 -35.81 -41.96
C LYS A 598 -38.13 -35.97 -40.63
N ILE A 599 -38.08 -37.19 -40.07
CA ILE A 599 -37.40 -37.49 -38.81
C ILE A 599 -35.88 -37.27 -38.96
N ASN A 600 -35.29 -37.76 -40.06
CA ASN A 600 -33.86 -37.56 -40.33
C ASN A 600 -33.52 -36.08 -40.51
N ALA A 601 -34.36 -35.31 -41.21
CA ALA A 601 -34.16 -33.87 -41.39
C ALA A 601 -34.26 -33.09 -40.06
N ALA A 602 -35.21 -33.44 -39.19
CA ALA A 602 -35.36 -32.83 -37.87
C ALA A 602 -34.18 -33.15 -36.95
N LYS A 603 -33.71 -34.41 -36.93
CA LYS A 603 -32.52 -34.83 -36.18
C LYS A 603 -31.25 -34.13 -36.66
N TYR A 604 -31.05 -34.04 -37.98
CA TYR A 604 -29.94 -33.30 -38.57
C TYR A 604 -29.95 -31.84 -38.10
N SER A 605 -31.11 -31.18 -38.23
CA SER A 605 -31.28 -29.76 -37.85
C SER A 605 -30.99 -29.53 -36.37
N ALA A 606 -31.48 -30.41 -35.50
CA ALA A 606 -31.23 -30.33 -34.06
C ALA A 606 -29.75 -30.57 -33.69
N MET A 607 -29.10 -31.57 -34.31
CA MET A 607 -27.71 -31.90 -34.02
C MET A 607 -26.72 -30.88 -34.61
N MET A 608 -27.03 -30.25 -35.74
CA MET A 608 -26.13 -29.29 -36.39
C MET A 608 -26.37 -27.83 -35.96
N ALA A 609 -27.50 -27.53 -35.29
CA ALA A 609 -27.82 -26.18 -34.85
C ALA A 609 -26.70 -25.46 -34.06
N PRO A 610 -26.01 -26.07 -33.07
CA PRO A 610 -24.93 -25.39 -32.35
C PRO A 610 -23.75 -25.00 -33.25
N ILE A 611 -23.42 -25.85 -34.23
CA ILE A 611 -22.34 -25.59 -35.20
C ILE A 611 -22.74 -24.46 -36.14
N VAL A 612 -23.99 -24.46 -36.62
CA VAL A 612 -24.55 -23.38 -37.45
C VAL A 612 -24.46 -22.05 -36.71
N VAL A 613 -24.77 -21.99 -35.41
CA VAL A 613 -24.66 -20.76 -34.62
C VAL A 613 -23.22 -20.24 -34.55
N VAL A 614 -22.23 -21.12 -34.40
CA VAL A 614 -20.80 -20.72 -34.39
C VAL A 614 -20.37 -20.18 -35.75
N LEU A 615 -20.77 -20.84 -36.84
CA LEU A 615 -20.47 -20.41 -38.21
C LEU A 615 -21.18 -19.09 -38.57
N GLU A 616 -22.44 -18.93 -38.18
CA GLU A 616 -23.21 -17.69 -38.38
C GLU A 616 -22.59 -16.54 -37.56
N ARG A 617 -22.16 -16.78 -36.31
CA ARG A 617 -21.43 -15.78 -35.51
C ARG A 617 -20.09 -15.39 -36.13
N ARG A 618 -19.37 -16.34 -36.75
CA ARG A 618 -18.13 -16.03 -37.48
C ARG A 618 -18.42 -15.23 -38.74
N LEU A 619 -19.45 -15.61 -39.50
CA LEU A 619 -19.91 -14.91 -40.70
C LEU A 619 -20.34 -13.47 -40.42
N THR A 620 -21.02 -13.21 -39.30
CA THR A 620 -21.36 -11.83 -38.90
C THR A 620 -20.12 -11.01 -38.53
N SER A 621 -19.08 -11.65 -37.98
CA SER A 621 -17.81 -10.96 -37.68
C SER A 621 -17.00 -10.59 -38.93
N THR A 622 -17.04 -11.43 -39.99
CA THR A 622 -16.29 -11.18 -41.25
C THR A 622 -17.12 -10.54 -42.35
N SER A 623 -18.42 -10.29 -42.13
CA SER A 623 -19.28 -9.54 -43.06
C SER A 623 -19.28 -8.03 -42.83
N ARG A 624 -18.42 -7.54 -41.92
CA ARG A 624 -18.18 -6.11 -41.71
C ARG A 624 -17.60 -5.45 -42.97
N ARG A 625 -17.77 -4.13 -43.09
CA ARG A 625 -17.17 -3.37 -44.20
C ARG A 625 -15.64 -3.58 -44.18
N PRO A 626 -15.01 -4.01 -45.29
CA PRO A 626 -13.57 -4.21 -45.33
C PRO A 626 -12.82 -2.89 -45.15
N GLU A 627 -11.82 -2.87 -44.27
CA GLU A 627 -10.99 -1.71 -43.94
C GLU A 627 -9.59 -1.79 -44.56
N THR A 628 -9.10 -3.01 -44.82
CA THR A 628 -7.77 -3.26 -45.43
C THR A 628 -7.89 -3.81 -46.86
N PRO A 629 -6.87 -3.63 -47.72
CA PRO A 629 -6.88 -4.20 -49.07
C PRO A 629 -6.96 -5.74 -49.05
N HIS A 630 -6.40 -6.39 -48.02
CA HIS A 630 -6.46 -7.84 -47.86
C HIS A 630 -7.86 -8.32 -47.47
N GLU A 631 -8.54 -7.59 -46.57
CA GLU A 631 -9.94 -7.87 -46.22
C GLU A 631 -10.86 -7.69 -47.44
N LEU A 632 -10.58 -6.70 -48.29
CA LEU A 632 -11.34 -6.48 -49.53
C LEU A 632 -11.17 -7.64 -50.50
N TRP A 633 -9.93 -8.14 -50.69
CA TRP A 633 -9.66 -9.35 -51.47
C TRP A 633 -10.41 -10.57 -50.92
N PHE A 634 -10.35 -10.82 -49.61
CA PHE A 634 -11.07 -11.94 -49.00
C PHE A 634 -12.59 -11.81 -49.18
N PHE A 635 -13.12 -10.59 -49.03
CA PHE A 635 -14.54 -10.32 -49.19
C PHE A 635 -15.02 -10.60 -50.62
N GLU A 636 -14.24 -10.21 -51.63
CA GLU A 636 -14.58 -10.45 -53.03
C GLU A 636 -14.48 -11.93 -53.42
N GLU A 637 -13.44 -12.63 -52.94
CA GLU A 637 -13.15 -14.00 -53.36
C GLU A 637 -14.01 -15.05 -52.63
N TYR A 638 -14.12 -14.95 -51.29
CA TYR A 638 -14.64 -16.04 -50.45
C TYR A 638 -15.99 -15.77 -49.80
N GLN A 639 -16.40 -14.52 -49.62
CA GLN A 639 -17.57 -14.19 -48.79
C GLN A 639 -18.87 -14.82 -49.32
N GLU A 640 -19.11 -14.74 -50.63
CA GLU A 640 -20.30 -15.35 -51.24
C GLU A 640 -20.24 -16.88 -51.20
N GLN A 641 -19.05 -17.47 -51.35
CA GLN A 641 -18.85 -18.92 -51.25
C GLN A 641 -19.15 -19.41 -49.83
N ILE A 642 -18.67 -18.69 -48.82
CA ILE A 642 -18.90 -19.00 -47.40
C ILE A 642 -20.39 -18.87 -47.05
N LYS A 643 -21.07 -17.80 -47.49
CA LYS A 643 -22.53 -17.66 -47.31
C LYS A 643 -23.29 -18.82 -47.94
N LEU A 644 -22.93 -19.21 -49.16
CA LEU A 644 -23.54 -20.35 -49.84
C LEU A 644 -23.26 -21.67 -49.13
N ALA A 645 -22.05 -21.86 -48.58
CA ALA A 645 -21.69 -23.06 -47.83
C ALA A 645 -22.46 -23.15 -46.51
N VAL A 646 -22.56 -22.06 -45.74
CA VAL A 646 -23.31 -22.01 -44.46
C VAL A 646 -24.80 -22.23 -44.71
N THR A 647 -25.38 -21.64 -45.75
CA THR A 647 -26.79 -21.85 -46.11
C THR A 647 -27.05 -23.29 -46.55
N LYS A 648 -26.16 -23.89 -47.35
CA LYS A 648 -26.23 -25.32 -47.72
C LYS A 648 -26.09 -26.24 -46.51
N PHE A 649 -25.20 -25.92 -45.56
CA PHE A 649 -24.99 -26.70 -44.35
C PHE A 649 -26.22 -26.65 -43.42
N LYS A 650 -26.91 -25.51 -43.37
CA LYS A 650 -28.15 -25.31 -42.63
C LYS A 650 -29.32 -26.12 -43.19
N THR A 651 -29.36 -26.35 -44.50
CA THR A 651 -30.41 -27.16 -45.12
C THR A 651 -30.18 -28.66 -44.92
N PRO A 652 -31.15 -29.41 -44.37
CA PRO A 652 -31.00 -30.85 -44.19
C PRO A 652 -30.97 -31.58 -45.55
N PRO A 653 -30.12 -32.61 -45.72
CA PRO A 653 -30.06 -33.36 -46.97
C PRO A 653 -31.37 -34.10 -47.26
N ALA A 654 -31.84 -34.03 -48.50
CA ALA A 654 -33.11 -34.62 -48.94
C ALA A 654 -33.15 -36.16 -48.92
N SER A 655 -32.01 -36.83 -48.71
CA SER A 655 -31.92 -38.29 -48.63
C SER A 655 -30.76 -38.73 -47.72
N VAL A 656 -30.80 -39.98 -47.25
CA VAL A 656 -29.70 -40.62 -46.49
C VAL A 656 -28.38 -40.63 -47.28
N CYS A 657 -28.46 -40.66 -48.62
CA CYS A 657 -27.29 -40.56 -49.49
C CYS A 657 -26.68 -39.15 -49.50
N GLY A 658 -27.47 -38.10 -49.23
CA GLY A 658 -27.01 -36.72 -49.09
C GLY A 658 -26.22 -36.45 -47.81
N ILE A 659 -26.39 -37.26 -46.75
CA ILE A 659 -25.57 -37.19 -45.52
C ILE A 659 -24.09 -37.52 -45.82
N ARG A 660 -23.81 -38.32 -46.86
CA ARG A 660 -22.43 -38.53 -47.36
C ARG A 660 -21.88 -37.31 -48.11
N GLY A 661 -22.74 -36.54 -48.78
CA GLY A 661 -22.37 -35.33 -49.51
C GLY A 661 -22.05 -34.13 -48.62
N CYS A 662 -22.64 -34.05 -47.42
CA CYS A 662 -22.33 -33.00 -46.43
C CYS A 662 -20.85 -32.99 -45.99
N LEU A 663 -20.13 -34.11 -46.15
CA LEU A 663 -18.68 -34.20 -45.88
C LEU A 663 -17.81 -33.52 -46.94
N ALA A 664 -18.33 -33.33 -48.16
CA ALA A 664 -17.61 -32.68 -49.25
C ALA A 664 -17.84 -31.16 -49.30
N THR A 665 -18.80 -30.66 -48.51
CA THR A 665 -19.15 -29.23 -48.42
C THR A 665 -18.40 -28.51 -47.30
N ILE A 666 -17.79 -29.26 -46.38
CA ILE A 666 -16.87 -28.80 -45.33
C ILE A 666 -15.46 -28.94 -45.87
#